data_AF-A0A7Y0ADP4-F1
#
_entry.id   AF-A0A7Y0ADP4-F1
#
_cell.length_a   1.000
_cell.length_b   1.000
_cell.length_c   1.000
_cell.angle_alpha   90.00
_cell.angle_beta   90.00
_cell.angle_gamma   90.00
#
_symmetry.space_group_name_H-M   'P 1'
#
loop_
_entity.id
_entity.type
_entity.pdbx_description
1 polymer ?
#
loop_
_entity_poly.entity_id
_entity_poly.type
_entity_poly.pdbx_seq_one_letter_code
_entity_poly.pdbx_strand_id
1 'polypeptide(L)'
;MNPTPTLTSELLWIAVPGGLTNSNGAQLAVLRVLVVPRLQGSSLASEGLATWPPPGLATATLAVEFGPDAQHPAPPVLVAPPHVQAQPGLWEAFFGPDTPLQPARQPAAPASVTVADTGAQAAAINATFSAAAATKITADPASHAALDQVVREQLRAKWSDDTPPLAAAPIGPAPAAAPVDFHRAISLLREHPAVLRALGLIIELRLPVAQLPANLAVGVVRVRWPDAPAAPALPAIISPWTRYELSLAGQSFWPAATPSISAGLVKLTDDDPAKQQRWEVVTVDVDAGAQRLRAAAQTLAPADAAPAEARPLTEQPRPAALPALRTAGLQLVRRGRQQDFDARQQTAAANGPRPSMSTAELTADDLVLGYRIDINRGGEWRSLHARAATYRAGGLTVTTEQPFEEGHLKAQAAVRGPDGTLRTDEVVARWNGWSLAVPPPLAAGASQLPPTRRAGALPFDFDFDFSVKNGSLPRLQFTEAYQMRARIADIAGGGLDLLDPAAARYATARVIYRRYEPVASPELRLPDGVPLTGLGPGEAVDLLVIRSDPAGDQPSQAAAFLAQNPAYKPTASRVLLPPAVALGLAQQHPGAQLGADAATLAALRQAAAPNGADGSLFASNLALPDPAGEGIAAFSRPAPGAAAQEPLLHGWSGAWPTLTAGQLTLLEAPGAAATVAWVGEQLTVALPAAEQLTLELSTFLRGDFLDHFAIKEQLPSESEATVLLGRHPLVTPAHAVRLVHAVRRPCQRPAGTLVAAREPGQPFALLRPSPLGVHGKSTTKLEITAAWTEYSDETTRSVVAAPVQAVVIGPYDTALGEPLRHELGDTRHRLVSYTLTAVSRFRQFFQANEADEAFLVKTTLPAVSVPSSARPQPPVVRSTRPAFHWEQESPATAGSPQTIRRRQSRLRVELERPWFQTGEGERLAVVIGPSNPPDPAAQPFLTQVGGDPIWDTPLPEQWPTPQAFAATAGAPAQVATDAGAATVVAVPYEAWFHDDCWYADIALPAVAAASYCPFVQLAVARYQPDSLTQLELSAIVRTEPVPLLPDRTLTVTQPEAETVEVLLEGLGPVGPQPNRVDLIVEQCALPPEVAASATELTWLAAASPEVPSWVLQGTVSGPLGTRLRAALPPAAPGSALRVRVREVERINPPAGAAAQPGTEAELTERMVFMDIVQLPLK
;
A
#
# COMPACT_ATOMS: atom_id res chain seq x y z
N MET A 1 -2.13 12.82 -74.79
CA MET A 1 -1.94 14.00 -73.93
C MET A 1 -2.71 15.15 -74.57
N ASN A 2 -3.88 15.51 -74.05
CA ASN A 2 -4.53 16.75 -74.47
C ASN A 2 -3.69 17.93 -73.95
N PRO A 3 -3.44 18.96 -74.76
CA PRO A 3 -2.71 20.13 -74.30
C PRO A 3 -3.48 20.76 -73.12
N THR A 4 -2.79 20.91 -72.00
CA THR A 4 -3.29 21.66 -70.85
C THR A 4 -3.64 23.07 -71.34
N PRO A 5 -4.86 23.58 -71.13
CA PRO A 5 -5.21 24.93 -71.56
C PRO A 5 -4.25 25.91 -70.89
N THR A 6 -3.55 26.70 -71.70
CA THR A 6 -2.71 27.80 -71.22
C THR A 6 -3.61 28.84 -70.59
N LEU A 7 -3.60 28.94 -69.26
CA LEU A 7 -4.27 30.00 -68.52
C LEU A 7 -3.66 31.34 -68.96
N THR A 8 -4.51 32.36 -69.14
CA THR A 8 -4.11 33.75 -69.39
C THR A 8 -4.23 34.58 -68.12
N SER A 9 -3.49 35.67 -68.00
CA SER A 9 -3.61 36.59 -66.87
C SER A 9 -4.99 37.26 -66.84
N GLU A 10 -5.65 37.21 -65.68
CA GLU A 10 -6.99 37.75 -65.45
C GLU A 10 -7.11 38.43 -64.08
N LEU A 11 -8.00 39.43 -63.97
CA LEU A 11 -8.45 40.02 -62.71
C LEU A 11 -9.87 39.56 -62.44
N LEU A 12 -10.06 38.73 -61.43
CA LEU A 12 -11.38 38.27 -61.05
C LEU A 12 -12.08 39.35 -60.20
N TRP A 13 -13.23 39.85 -60.65
CA TRP A 13 -14.04 40.86 -59.94
C TRP A 13 -15.29 40.22 -59.35
N ILE A 14 -15.21 39.81 -58.09
CA ILE A 14 -16.32 39.14 -57.38
C ILE A 14 -17.22 40.20 -56.75
N ALA A 15 -18.49 40.26 -57.17
CA ALA A 15 -19.50 41.13 -56.58
C ALA A 15 -20.08 40.51 -55.30
N VAL A 16 -20.10 41.26 -54.19
CA VAL A 16 -20.54 40.80 -52.87
C VAL A 16 -21.60 41.76 -52.34
N PRO A 17 -22.90 41.39 -52.40
CA PRO A 17 -23.98 42.15 -51.78
C PRO A 17 -23.71 42.37 -50.28
N GLY A 18 -23.79 43.62 -49.83
CA GLY A 18 -23.28 44.05 -48.53
C GLY A 18 -24.30 44.68 -47.59
N GLY A 19 -25.60 44.53 -47.89
CA GLY A 19 -26.71 45.12 -47.14
C GLY A 19 -27.16 46.49 -47.65
N LEU A 20 -28.11 47.08 -46.94
CA LEU A 20 -28.58 48.44 -47.16
C LEU A 20 -28.02 49.36 -46.07
N THR A 21 -27.60 50.56 -46.44
CA THR A 21 -27.10 51.59 -45.53
C THR A 21 -27.85 52.90 -45.75
N ASN A 22 -27.95 53.73 -44.71
CA ASN A 22 -28.53 55.06 -44.79
C ASN A 22 -27.40 56.09 -44.81
N SER A 23 -27.29 56.86 -45.89
CA SER A 23 -26.32 57.95 -46.01
C SER A 23 -27.01 59.21 -46.51
N ASN A 24 -26.86 60.31 -45.77
CA ASN A 24 -27.44 61.62 -46.12
C ASN A 24 -28.96 61.60 -46.39
N GLY A 25 -29.72 60.75 -45.69
CA GLY A 25 -31.17 60.63 -45.85
C GLY A 25 -31.63 59.78 -47.04
N ALA A 26 -30.70 59.24 -47.84
CA ALA A 26 -30.99 58.28 -48.91
C ALA A 26 -30.56 56.86 -48.51
N GLN A 27 -31.42 55.88 -48.80
CA GLN A 27 -31.09 54.46 -48.61
C GLN A 27 -30.28 53.98 -49.83
N LEU A 28 -29.11 53.43 -49.56
CA LEU A 28 -28.16 52.95 -50.56
C LEU A 28 -27.90 51.45 -50.34
N ALA A 29 -27.89 50.66 -51.41
CA ALA A 29 -27.37 49.30 -51.37
C ALA A 29 -25.85 49.33 -51.52
N VAL A 30 -25.18 48.59 -50.64
CA VAL A 30 -23.73 48.42 -50.69
C VAL A 30 -23.42 47.17 -51.50
N LEU A 31 -22.61 47.32 -52.54
CA LEU A 31 -22.05 46.21 -53.31
C LEU A 31 -20.53 46.32 -53.29
N ARG A 32 -19.86 45.33 -52.71
CA ARG A 32 -18.39 45.29 -52.65
C ARG A 32 -17.86 44.47 -53.81
N VAL A 33 -16.81 44.93 -54.47
CA VAL A 33 -16.12 44.18 -55.50
C VAL A 33 -14.76 43.78 -54.97
N LEU A 34 -14.57 42.47 -54.77
CA LEU A 34 -13.27 41.91 -54.41
C LEU A 34 -12.49 41.60 -55.68
N VAL A 35 -11.34 42.24 -55.83
CA VAL A 35 -10.40 42.04 -56.95
C VAL A 35 -9.42 40.94 -56.56
N VAL A 36 -9.39 39.85 -57.33
CA VAL A 36 -8.47 38.72 -57.13
C VAL A 36 -7.60 38.55 -58.39
N PRO A 37 -6.34 39.00 -58.36
CA PRO A 37 -5.42 38.80 -59.48
C PRO A 37 -5.05 37.33 -59.68
N ARG A 38 -5.06 36.86 -60.92
CA ARG A 38 -4.55 35.55 -61.35
C ARG A 38 -3.63 35.79 -62.54
N LEU A 39 -2.33 35.84 -62.29
CA LEU A 39 -1.33 36.34 -63.23
C LEU A 39 -0.44 35.19 -63.70
N GLN A 40 0.03 35.25 -64.95
CA GLN A 40 0.79 34.17 -65.60
C GLN A 40 2.22 34.59 -66.01
N GLY A 41 2.51 35.88 -66.01
CA GLY A 41 3.81 36.47 -66.32
C GLY A 41 4.82 36.37 -65.18
N SER A 42 5.97 37.02 -65.37
CA SER A 42 7.13 36.90 -64.49
C SER A 42 7.27 38.01 -63.44
N SER A 43 6.67 39.19 -63.67
CA SER A 43 6.68 40.33 -62.73
C SER A 43 5.40 41.16 -62.82
N LEU A 44 5.10 41.94 -61.77
CA LEU A 44 3.92 42.82 -61.75
C LEU A 44 3.96 43.88 -62.85
N ALA A 45 5.14 44.41 -63.19
CA ALA A 45 5.29 45.35 -64.30
C ALA A 45 4.90 44.75 -65.65
N SER A 46 5.26 43.50 -65.92
CA SER A 46 4.87 42.81 -67.16
C SER A 46 3.37 42.55 -67.30
N GLU A 47 2.65 42.64 -66.18
CA GLU A 47 1.21 42.38 -66.05
C GLU A 47 0.38 43.65 -65.91
N GLY A 48 0.98 44.84 -65.98
CA GLY A 48 0.26 46.12 -65.81
C GLY A 48 -0.16 46.42 -64.37
N LEU A 49 0.45 45.76 -63.37
CA LEU A 49 0.20 45.96 -61.93
C LEU A 49 1.39 46.57 -61.17
N ALA A 50 2.35 47.20 -61.88
CA ALA A 50 3.45 47.94 -61.23
C ALA A 50 2.92 49.07 -60.32
N THR A 51 1.82 49.71 -60.71
CA THR A 51 1.08 50.67 -59.90
C THR A 51 -0.38 50.25 -59.85
N TRP A 52 -0.96 50.14 -58.65
CA TRP A 52 -2.36 49.78 -58.46
C TRP A 52 -2.97 50.55 -57.28
N PRO A 53 -4.25 50.96 -57.37
CA PRO A 53 -5.12 50.88 -58.55
C PRO A 53 -4.68 51.83 -59.67
N PRO A 54 -4.98 51.53 -60.95
CA PRO A 54 -4.65 52.44 -62.04
C PRO A 54 -5.41 53.76 -61.88
N PRO A 55 -4.81 54.92 -62.21
CA PRO A 55 -5.43 56.23 -61.96
C PRO A 55 -6.83 56.39 -62.54
N GLY A 56 -7.11 55.76 -63.69
CA GLY A 56 -8.42 55.78 -64.34
C GLY A 56 -9.53 55.03 -63.58
N LEU A 57 -9.21 54.14 -62.63
CA LEU A 57 -10.22 53.41 -61.87
C LEU A 57 -10.96 54.30 -60.86
N ALA A 58 -10.25 55.25 -60.23
CA ALA A 58 -10.83 56.15 -59.24
C ALA A 58 -11.86 57.14 -59.85
N THR A 59 -11.79 57.38 -61.16
CA THR A 59 -12.71 58.23 -61.93
C THR A 59 -13.57 57.45 -62.93
N ALA A 60 -13.50 56.12 -62.91
CA ALA A 60 -14.21 55.26 -63.85
C ALA A 60 -15.73 55.31 -63.66
N THR A 61 -16.45 54.94 -64.73
CA THR A 61 -17.86 54.54 -64.63
C THR A 61 -17.92 53.02 -64.64
N LEU A 62 -18.41 52.43 -63.54
CA LEU A 62 -18.59 50.98 -63.43
C LEU A 62 -20.04 50.60 -63.72
N ALA A 63 -20.23 49.53 -64.49
CA ALA A 63 -21.55 49.01 -64.85
C ALA A 63 -21.91 47.82 -63.95
N VAL A 64 -22.98 47.97 -63.16
CA VAL A 64 -23.52 46.90 -62.31
C VAL A 64 -24.69 46.25 -63.04
N GLU A 65 -24.50 45.02 -63.49
CA GLU A 65 -25.51 44.25 -64.22
C GLU A 65 -26.30 43.37 -63.25
N PHE A 66 -27.62 43.41 -63.34
CA PHE A 66 -28.55 42.55 -62.59
C PHE A 66 -29.29 41.62 -63.57
N GLY A 67 -29.89 40.53 -63.09
CA GLY A 67 -30.79 39.69 -63.89
C GLY A 67 -31.51 38.62 -63.05
N PRO A 68 -32.57 37.98 -63.56
CA PRO A 68 -33.16 36.81 -62.91
C PRO A 68 -32.21 35.60 -62.93
N ASP A 69 -31.34 35.51 -63.93
CA ASP A 69 -30.29 34.50 -64.11
C ASP A 69 -29.13 35.06 -64.95
N ALA A 70 -28.03 34.32 -65.07
CA ALA A 70 -26.84 34.73 -65.80
C ALA A 70 -27.04 34.92 -67.32
N GLN A 71 -28.14 34.41 -67.89
CA GLN A 71 -28.43 34.45 -69.33
C GLN A 71 -29.29 35.66 -69.74
N HIS A 72 -30.00 36.27 -68.79
CA HIS A 72 -30.97 37.34 -69.04
C HIS A 72 -30.65 38.65 -68.28
N PRO A 73 -29.52 39.34 -68.56
CA PRO A 73 -29.16 40.58 -67.86
C PRO A 73 -30.13 41.74 -68.18
N ALA A 74 -30.53 42.48 -67.15
CA ALA A 74 -31.22 43.76 -67.22
C ALA A 74 -30.25 44.91 -67.58
N PRO A 75 -30.76 46.10 -67.97
CA PRO A 75 -29.91 47.27 -68.21
C PRO A 75 -29.02 47.59 -67.00
N PRO A 76 -27.72 47.87 -67.20
CA PRO A 76 -26.79 48.06 -66.10
C PRO A 76 -27.06 49.37 -65.35
N VAL A 77 -26.89 49.33 -64.02
CA VAL A 77 -26.83 50.53 -63.19
C VAL A 77 -25.40 51.08 -63.26
N LEU A 78 -25.25 52.32 -63.74
CA LEU A 78 -23.95 52.96 -63.86
C LEU A 78 -23.57 53.68 -62.56
N VAL A 79 -22.38 53.41 -62.03
CA VAL A 79 -21.85 53.99 -60.80
C VAL A 79 -20.57 54.76 -61.12
N ALA A 80 -20.58 56.09 -60.90
CA ALA A 80 -19.45 56.96 -61.15
C ALA A 80 -19.38 58.13 -60.13
N PRO A 81 -18.23 58.40 -59.50
CA PRO A 81 -17.06 57.51 -59.38
C PRO A 81 -17.33 56.37 -58.37
N PRO A 82 -16.65 55.21 -58.49
CA PRO A 82 -16.66 54.18 -57.45
C PRO A 82 -15.93 54.65 -56.17
N HIS A 83 -16.30 54.10 -55.01
CA HIS A 83 -15.61 54.40 -53.75
C HIS A 83 -14.36 53.52 -53.62
N VAL A 84 -13.22 54.04 -54.07
CA VAL A 84 -11.90 53.40 -54.00
C VAL A 84 -11.11 54.01 -52.85
N GLN A 85 -10.82 53.22 -51.81
CA GLN A 85 -10.13 53.68 -50.59
C GLN A 85 -8.61 53.51 -50.64
N ALA A 86 -8.02 53.42 -51.84
CA ALA A 86 -6.60 53.12 -51.98
C ALA A 86 -5.73 54.24 -51.39
N GLN A 87 -4.85 53.89 -50.46
CA GLN A 87 -3.91 54.81 -49.83
C GLN A 87 -2.68 55.00 -50.73
N PRO A 88 -2.32 56.24 -51.09
CA PRO A 88 -1.13 56.51 -51.90
C PRO A 88 0.15 55.94 -51.27
N GLY A 89 1.00 55.30 -52.07
CA GLY A 89 2.29 54.73 -51.64
C GLY A 89 2.19 53.37 -50.92
N LEU A 90 0.99 52.91 -50.56
CA LEU A 90 0.82 51.65 -49.83
C LEU A 90 1.03 50.44 -50.73
N TRP A 91 0.62 50.51 -52.01
CA TRP A 91 0.87 49.42 -52.96
C TRP A 91 2.36 49.17 -53.11
N GLU A 92 3.15 50.23 -53.30
CA GLU A 92 4.61 50.19 -53.45
C GLU A 92 5.32 49.68 -52.19
N ALA A 93 4.76 49.94 -51.00
CA ALA A 93 5.29 49.43 -49.74
C ALA A 93 5.15 47.90 -49.59
N PHE A 94 4.14 47.30 -50.23
CA PHE A 94 3.95 45.84 -50.27
C PHE A 94 4.58 45.19 -51.50
N PHE A 95 4.47 45.85 -52.66
CA PHE A 95 4.74 45.28 -53.98
C PHE A 95 5.46 46.29 -54.87
N GLY A 96 6.66 45.95 -55.33
CA GLY A 96 7.41 46.73 -56.30
C GLY A 96 7.18 46.24 -57.74
N PRO A 97 7.64 46.99 -58.75
CA PRO A 97 7.51 46.59 -60.16
C PRO A 97 8.19 45.24 -60.48
N ASP A 98 9.28 44.94 -59.77
CA ASP A 98 10.06 43.70 -59.92
C ASP A 98 9.62 42.58 -58.96
N THR A 99 8.49 42.72 -58.26
CA THR A 99 7.98 41.65 -57.40
C THR A 99 7.80 40.35 -58.20
N PRO A 100 8.46 39.25 -57.81
CA PRO A 100 8.45 38.02 -58.57
C PRO A 100 7.06 37.36 -58.53
N LEU A 101 6.61 36.90 -59.70
CA LEU A 101 5.37 36.13 -59.88
C LEU A 101 5.69 34.66 -60.14
N GLN A 102 4.97 33.76 -59.49
CA GLN A 102 4.83 32.40 -60.02
C GLN A 102 3.54 32.33 -60.85
N PRO A 103 3.53 31.59 -61.98
CA PRO A 103 2.32 31.45 -62.78
C PRO A 103 1.17 30.86 -61.95
N ALA A 104 0.02 31.52 -61.96
CA ALA A 104 -1.14 31.09 -61.21
C ALA A 104 -1.56 29.69 -61.66
N ARG A 105 -1.56 28.74 -60.72
CA ARG A 105 -1.89 27.33 -60.99
C ARG A 105 -3.39 27.11 -60.93
N GLN A 106 -3.89 26.18 -61.75
CA GLN A 106 -5.25 25.69 -61.61
C GLN A 106 -5.41 25.03 -60.21
N PRO A 107 -6.51 25.32 -59.48
CA PRO A 107 -6.69 24.74 -58.15
C PRO A 107 -6.76 23.21 -58.24
N ALA A 108 -5.90 22.51 -57.50
CA ALA A 108 -6.10 21.08 -57.25
C ALA A 108 -7.32 20.90 -56.33
N ALA A 109 -8.02 19.78 -56.45
CA ALA A 109 -9.06 19.43 -55.49
C ALA A 109 -8.47 19.46 -54.07
N PRO A 110 -9.15 20.06 -53.08
CA PRO A 110 -8.66 20.13 -51.71
C PRO A 110 -8.42 18.71 -51.18
N ALA A 111 -7.38 18.54 -50.35
CA ALA A 111 -7.08 17.24 -49.76
C ALA A 111 -8.23 16.82 -48.84
N SER A 112 -8.47 15.51 -48.73
CA SER A 112 -9.46 14.96 -47.81
C SER A 112 -9.12 15.35 -46.38
N VAL A 113 -10.14 15.75 -45.61
CA VAL A 113 -10.01 16.14 -44.21
C VAL A 113 -10.73 15.09 -43.36
N THR A 114 -10.08 14.61 -42.30
CA THR A 114 -10.71 13.75 -41.30
C THR A 114 -11.23 14.59 -40.14
N VAL A 115 -12.49 14.40 -39.78
CA VAL A 115 -13.15 15.11 -38.67
C VAL A 115 -13.27 14.19 -37.46
N ALA A 116 -12.95 14.68 -36.26
CA ALA A 116 -13.18 13.95 -35.00
C ALA A 116 -14.66 14.03 -34.55
N ASP A 117 -15.23 12.90 -34.11
CA ASP A 117 -16.63 12.78 -33.66
C ASP A 117 -16.87 13.35 -32.24
N THR A 118 -16.51 14.61 -32.03
CA THR A 118 -16.52 15.28 -30.73
C THR A 118 -17.92 15.38 -30.11
N GLY A 119 -18.97 15.59 -30.91
CA GLY A 119 -20.35 15.62 -30.43
C GLY A 119 -20.86 14.28 -29.89
N ALA A 120 -20.40 13.16 -30.48
CA ALA A 120 -20.71 11.82 -29.99
C ALA A 120 -19.96 11.50 -28.69
N GLN A 121 -18.68 11.90 -28.60
CA GLN A 121 -17.89 11.74 -27.38
C GLN A 121 -18.43 12.60 -26.23
N ALA A 122 -18.85 13.84 -26.50
CA ALA A 122 -19.50 14.70 -25.51
C ALA A 122 -20.77 14.07 -24.93
N ALA A 123 -21.62 13.49 -25.80
CA ALA A 123 -22.83 12.78 -25.37
C ALA A 123 -22.50 11.55 -24.51
N ALA A 124 -21.45 10.79 -24.86
CA ALA A 124 -20.99 9.66 -24.06
C ALA A 124 -20.47 10.10 -22.67
N ILE A 125 -19.70 11.20 -22.60
CA ILE A 125 -19.19 11.76 -21.34
C ILE A 125 -20.36 12.16 -20.44
N ASN A 126 -21.31 12.93 -20.97
CA ASN A 126 -22.48 13.35 -20.22
C ASN A 126 -23.30 12.16 -19.73
N ALA A 127 -23.55 11.15 -20.58
CA ALA A 127 -24.28 9.96 -20.17
C ALA A 127 -23.58 9.19 -19.02
N THR A 128 -22.25 9.00 -19.10
CA THR A 128 -21.46 8.36 -18.04
C THR A 128 -21.49 9.17 -16.74
N PHE A 129 -21.29 10.49 -16.84
CA PHE A 129 -21.28 11.38 -15.68
C PHE A 129 -22.66 11.46 -15.02
N SER A 130 -23.73 11.64 -15.81
CA SER A 130 -25.11 11.70 -15.32
C SER A 130 -25.55 10.41 -14.64
N ALA A 131 -25.18 9.23 -15.18
CA ALA A 131 -25.51 7.95 -14.55
C ALA A 131 -24.84 7.81 -13.16
N ALA A 132 -23.56 8.18 -13.05
CA ALA A 132 -22.86 8.16 -11.76
C ALA A 132 -23.43 9.21 -10.79
N ALA A 133 -23.75 10.42 -11.28
CA ALA A 133 -24.36 11.50 -10.51
C ALA A 133 -25.74 11.15 -9.93
N ALA A 134 -26.52 10.35 -10.65
CA ALA A 134 -27.85 9.89 -10.22
C ALA A 134 -27.81 8.81 -9.12
N THR A 135 -26.62 8.30 -8.77
CA THR A 135 -26.49 7.28 -7.73
C THR A 135 -26.68 7.91 -6.35
N LYS A 136 -27.61 7.36 -5.56
CA LYS A 136 -27.90 7.84 -4.21
C LYS A 136 -26.74 7.55 -3.26
N ILE A 137 -26.05 8.60 -2.82
CA ILE A 137 -25.00 8.55 -1.78
C ILE A 137 -25.55 9.09 -0.45
N THR A 138 -25.37 8.31 0.62
CA THR A 138 -25.77 8.65 2.00
C THR A 138 -24.59 8.49 2.95
N ALA A 139 -24.79 8.70 4.25
CA ALA A 139 -23.77 8.45 5.28
C ALA A 139 -23.41 6.95 5.44
N ASP A 140 -24.23 6.03 4.91
CA ASP A 140 -23.98 4.59 4.95
C ASP A 140 -22.86 4.22 3.96
N PRO A 141 -21.75 3.58 4.41
CA PRO A 141 -20.70 3.07 3.54
C PRO A 141 -21.20 2.16 2.40
N ALA A 142 -22.32 1.45 2.58
CA ALA A 142 -22.91 0.62 1.52
C ALA A 142 -23.33 1.44 0.29
N SER A 143 -23.68 2.71 0.46
CA SER A 143 -24.06 3.59 -0.66
C SER A 143 -22.88 3.87 -1.62
N HIS A 144 -21.63 3.82 -1.12
CA HIS A 144 -20.44 3.99 -1.96
C HIS A 144 -20.19 2.76 -2.85
N ALA A 145 -20.60 1.56 -2.41
CA ALA A 145 -20.49 0.34 -3.22
C ALA A 145 -21.44 0.36 -4.42
N ALA A 146 -22.64 0.97 -4.28
CA ALA A 146 -23.56 1.15 -5.40
C ALA A 146 -22.97 2.07 -6.48
N LEU A 147 -22.28 3.14 -6.09
CA LEU A 147 -21.58 4.02 -7.03
C LEU A 147 -20.43 3.30 -7.73
N ASP A 148 -19.62 2.53 -7.00
CA ASP A 148 -18.57 1.70 -7.59
C ASP A 148 -19.13 0.79 -8.70
N GLN A 149 -20.26 0.14 -8.45
CA GLN A 149 -20.93 -0.70 -9.44
C GLN A 149 -21.37 0.10 -10.69
N VAL A 150 -22.08 1.21 -10.51
CA VAL A 150 -22.55 2.05 -11.63
C VAL A 150 -21.38 2.59 -12.46
N VAL A 151 -20.32 3.05 -11.81
CA VAL A 151 -19.11 3.55 -12.49
C VAL A 151 -18.45 2.45 -13.32
N ARG A 152 -18.30 1.23 -12.76
CA ARG A 152 -17.76 0.08 -13.50
C ARG A 152 -18.60 -0.26 -14.72
N GLU A 153 -19.92 -0.29 -14.57
CA GLU A 153 -20.85 -0.58 -15.68
C GLU A 153 -20.74 0.45 -16.81
N GLN A 154 -20.70 1.75 -16.47
CA GLN A 154 -20.59 2.81 -17.47
C GLN A 154 -19.24 2.82 -18.18
N LEU A 155 -18.14 2.62 -17.45
CA LEU A 155 -16.80 2.55 -18.04
C LEU A 155 -16.67 1.36 -19.00
N ARG A 156 -17.19 0.18 -18.63
CA ARG A 156 -17.19 -1.00 -19.51
C ARG A 156 -18.06 -0.79 -20.75
N ALA A 157 -19.25 -0.23 -20.59
CA ALA A 157 -20.22 -0.14 -21.68
C ALA A 157 -19.87 0.91 -22.74
N LYS A 158 -19.13 1.97 -22.39
CA LYS A 158 -18.91 3.14 -23.27
C LYS A 158 -17.44 3.47 -23.56
N TRP A 159 -16.50 2.91 -22.80
CA TRP A 159 -15.10 3.35 -22.82
C TRP A 159 -14.07 2.21 -22.86
N SER A 160 -14.52 0.96 -23.07
CA SER A 160 -13.66 -0.23 -23.12
C SER A 160 -12.96 -0.46 -24.47
N ASP A 161 -13.28 0.36 -25.48
CA ASP A 161 -12.69 0.21 -26.80
C ASP A 161 -11.19 0.54 -26.82
N ASP A 162 -10.41 -0.30 -27.49
CA ASP A 162 -8.96 -0.18 -27.71
C ASP A 162 -8.58 0.95 -28.69
N THR A 163 -9.43 1.98 -28.84
CA THR A 163 -9.10 3.11 -29.72
C THR A 163 -7.84 3.80 -29.16
N PRO A 164 -6.68 3.67 -29.83
CA PRO A 164 -5.45 4.23 -29.29
C PRO A 164 -5.64 5.74 -29.17
N PRO A 165 -5.19 6.38 -28.07
CA PRO A 165 -5.15 7.82 -28.01
C PRO A 165 -4.36 8.31 -29.23
N LEU A 166 -4.93 9.24 -29.99
CA LEU A 166 -4.19 9.93 -31.04
C LEU A 166 -2.93 10.49 -30.39
N ALA A 167 -1.78 9.92 -30.74
CA ALA A 167 -0.51 10.34 -30.18
C ALA A 167 -0.38 11.86 -30.39
N ALA A 168 -0.05 12.59 -29.32
CA ALA A 168 0.33 13.98 -29.45
C ALA A 168 1.45 14.03 -30.48
N ALA A 169 1.16 14.62 -31.63
CA ALA A 169 2.14 14.76 -32.70
C ALA A 169 3.40 15.40 -32.09
N PRO A 170 4.59 14.79 -32.25
CA PRO A 170 5.81 15.49 -31.89
C PRO A 170 5.80 16.84 -32.60
N ILE A 171 6.16 17.90 -31.89
CA ILE A 171 6.43 19.21 -32.49
C ILE A 171 7.67 19.01 -33.36
N GLY A 172 7.48 18.46 -34.55
CA GLY A 172 8.50 18.42 -35.57
C GLY A 172 8.83 19.85 -35.99
N PRO A 173 10.03 20.08 -36.55
CA PRO A 173 10.33 21.38 -37.13
C PRO A 173 9.21 21.73 -38.11
N ALA A 174 8.59 22.91 -37.91
CA ALA A 174 7.61 23.42 -38.84
C ALA A 174 8.22 23.33 -40.25
N PRO A 175 7.52 22.75 -41.24
CA PRO A 175 8.07 22.65 -42.58
C PRO A 175 8.52 24.04 -43.03
N ALA A 176 9.73 24.13 -43.61
CA ALA A 176 10.26 25.39 -44.09
C ALA A 176 9.21 26.04 -45.01
N ALA A 177 8.73 27.23 -44.62
CA ALA A 177 7.69 27.92 -45.36
C ALA A 177 8.19 28.15 -46.79
N ALA A 178 7.40 27.74 -47.78
CA ALA A 178 7.69 28.05 -49.17
C ALA A 178 7.80 29.59 -49.32
N PRO A 179 8.69 30.10 -50.20
CA PRO A 179 8.78 31.53 -50.48
C PRO A 179 7.40 32.08 -50.82
N VAL A 180 7.01 33.18 -50.16
CA VAL A 180 5.72 33.84 -50.40
C VAL A 180 5.85 34.64 -51.68
N ASP A 181 5.16 34.21 -52.74
CA ASP A 181 4.99 35.00 -53.97
C ASP A 181 3.84 36.00 -53.84
N PHE A 182 3.59 36.79 -54.88
CA PHE A 182 2.52 37.79 -54.90
C PHE A 182 1.12 37.19 -54.65
N HIS A 183 0.77 36.08 -55.30
CA HIS A 183 -0.56 35.46 -55.12
C HIS A 183 -0.75 34.94 -53.69
N ARG A 184 0.31 34.37 -53.10
CA ARG A 184 0.31 33.94 -51.71
C ARG A 184 0.24 35.13 -50.75
N ALA A 185 0.94 36.23 -51.04
CA ALA A 185 0.90 37.45 -50.26
C ALA A 185 -0.52 38.05 -50.20
N ILE A 186 -1.18 38.24 -51.36
CA ILE A 186 -2.57 38.70 -51.41
C ILE A 186 -3.49 37.73 -50.67
N SER A 187 -3.27 36.42 -50.81
CA SER A 187 -4.05 35.40 -50.11
C SER A 187 -3.92 35.50 -48.58
N LEU A 188 -2.75 35.86 -48.06
CA LEU A 188 -2.53 36.10 -46.63
C LEU A 188 -3.16 37.43 -46.17
N LEU A 189 -3.08 38.48 -46.99
CA LEU A 189 -3.69 39.78 -46.70
C LEU A 189 -5.22 39.75 -46.68
N ARG A 190 -5.86 38.71 -47.23
CA ARG A 190 -7.31 38.47 -47.07
C ARG A 190 -7.77 38.31 -45.61
N GLU A 191 -6.87 38.02 -44.68
CA GLU A 191 -7.18 38.06 -43.24
C GLU A 191 -7.37 39.50 -42.70
N HIS A 192 -7.01 40.51 -43.49
CA HIS A 192 -7.03 41.93 -43.11
C HIS A 192 -7.80 42.78 -44.15
N PRO A 193 -9.14 42.70 -44.18
CA PRO A 193 -9.94 43.41 -45.18
C PRO A 193 -9.76 44.93 -45.19
N ALA A 194 -9.44 45.53 -44.04
CA ALA A 194 -9.10 46.95 -43.95
C ALA A 194 -7.85 47.29 -44.80
N VAL A 195 -6.84 46.41 -44.79
CA VAL A 195 -5.63 46.54 -45.62
C VAL A 195 -5.97 46.33 -47.10
N LEU A 196 -6.84 45.38 -47.45
CA LEU A 196 -7.27 45.18 -48.84
C LEU A 196 -8.06 46.38 -49.41
N ARG A 197 -8.86 47.07 -48.59
CA ARG A 197 -9.51 48.34 -48.98
C ARG A 197 -8.47 49.43 -49.23
N ALA A 198 -7.50 49.57 -48.31
CA ALA A 198 -6.40 50.52 -48.45
C ALA A 198 -5.44 50.21 -49.62
N LEU A 199 -5.37 48.96 -50.08
CA LEU A 199 -4.66 48.55 -51.30
C LEU A 199 -5.51 48.73 -52.57
N GLY A 200 -6.78 49.12 -52.47
CA GLY A 200 -7.69 49.20 -53.63
C GLY A 200 -8.07 47.85 -54.23
N LEU A 201 -7.90 46.74 -53.48
CA LEU A 201 -8.33 45.40 -53.88
C LEU A 201 -9.78 45.09 -53.48
N ILE A 202 -10.39 45.95 -52.67
CA ILE A 202 -11.83 45.96 -52.40
C ILE A 202 -12.37 47.33 -52.82
N ILE A 203 -13.30 47.32 -53.76
CA ILE A 203 -13.97 48.53 -54.27
C ILE A 203 -15.40 48.53 -53.73
N GLU A 204 -15.87 49.64 -53.18
CA GLU A 204 -17.25 49.77 -52.70
C GLU A 204 -18.10 50.56 -53.69
N LEU A 205 -19.25 50.00 -54.06
CA LEU A 205 -20.26 50.68 -54.88
C LEU A 205 -21.48 50.95 -54.02
N ARG A 206 -21.98 52.18 -54.09
CA ARG A 206 -23.18 52.62 -53.41
C ARG A 206 -24.27 52.87 -54.44
N LEU A 207 -25.24 51.97 -54.50
CA LEU A 207 -26.32 52.01 -55.48
C LEU A 207 -27.56 52.62 -54.83
N PRO A 208 -28.20 53.64 -55.44
CA PRO A 208 -29.51 54.10 -54.98
C PRO A 208 -30.53 52.96 -55.01
N VAL A 209 -31.22 52.72 -53.89
CA VAL A 209 -32.20 51.62 -53.79
C VAL A 209 -33.29 51.71 -54.88
N ALA A 210 -33.65 52.93 -55.29
CA ALA A 210 -34.62 53.17 -56.37
C ALA A 210 -34.18 52.66 -57.75
N GLN A 211 -32.88 52.41 -57.96
CA GLN A 211 -32.32 51.91 -59.22
C GLN A 211 -32.13 50.39 -59.20
N LEU A 212 -32.39 49.73 -58.07
CA LEU A 212 -32.33 48.26 -57.97
C LEU A 212 -33.56 47.64 -58.62
N PRO A 213 -33.44 46.40 -59.14
CA PRO A 213 -34.57 45.69 -59.76
C PRO A 213 -35.57 45.22 -58.69
N ALA A 214 -36.47 46.12 -58.27
CA ALA A 214 -37.44 45.88 -57.20
C ALA A 214 -38.43 44.72 -57.49
N ASN A 215 -38.59 44.33 -58.76
CA ASN A 215 -39.38 43.18 -59.19
C ASN A 215 -38.66 41.83 -59.04
N LEU A 216 -37.34 41.84 -58.78
CA LEU A 216 -36.51 40.64 -58.61
C LEU A 216 -36.12 40.49 -57.14
N ALA A 217 -36.95 39.77 -56.37
CA ALA A 217 -36.64 39.43 -54.98
C ALA A 217 -35.43 38.48 -54.85
N VAL A 218 -35.19 37.66 -55.88
CA VAL A 218 -34.00 36.81 -56.04
C VAL A 218 -33.48 37.02 -57.45
N GLY A 219 -32.16 37.16 -57.60
CA GLY A 219 -31.53 37.34 -58.91
C GLY A 219 -30.02 37.13 -58.84
N VAL A 220 -29.32 37.55 -59.90
CA VAL A 220 -27.86 37.56 -60.01
C VAL A 220 -27.34 38.98 -60.23
N VAL A 221 -26.16 39.28 -59.69
CA VAL A 221 -25.47 40.58 -59.85
C VAL A 221 -24.00 40.38 -60.20
N ARG A 222 -23.44 41.23 -61.07
CA ARG A 222 -22.00 41.32 -61.35
C ARG A 222 -21.57 42.75 -61.66
N VAL A 223 -20.27 43.01 -61.67
CA VAL A 223 -19.71 44.35 -61.93
C VAL A 223 -18.72 44.32 -63.07
N ARG A 224 -18.86 45.24 -64.02
CA ARG A 224 -17.95 45.40 -65.16
C ARG A 224 -17.37 46.80 -65.19
N TRP A 225 -16.19 46.91 -65.78
CA TRP A 225 -15.58 48.17 -66.16
C TRP A 225 -15.54 48.23 -67.69
N PRO A 226 -16.54 48.86 -68.34
CA PRO A 226 -16.65 48.85 -69.81
C PRO A 226 -15.43 49.45 -70.51
N ASP A 227 -14.90 50.55 -69.96
CA ASP A 227 -13.76 51.29 -70.51
C ASP A 227 -12.42 50.90 -69.85
N ALA A 228 -12.30 49.66 -69.36
CA ALA A 228 -11.06 49.17 -68.78
C ALA A 228 -9.93 49.18 -69.83
N PRO A 229 -8.69 49.57 -69.46
CA PRO A 229 -7.55 49.47 -70.36
C PRO A 229 -7.37 48.04 -70.89
N ALA A 230 -7.14 47.89 -72.20
CA ALA A 230 -6.88 46.58 -72.79
C ALA A 230 -5.48 46.06 -72.42
N ALA A 231 -5.31 44.73 -72.42
CA ALA A 231 -4.00 44.11 -72.24
C ALA A 231 -2.99 44.63 -73.30
N PRO A 232 -1.71 44.85 -72.95
CA PRO A 232 -1.05 44.48 -71.70
C PRO A 232 -1.12 45.56 -70.59
N ALA A 233 -1.84 46.66 -70.79
CA ALA A 233 -1.92 47.74 -69.79
C ALA A 233 -2.68 47.32 -68.52
N LEU A 234 -3.64 46.40 -68.66
CA LEU A 234 -4.32 45.74 -67.54
C LEU A 234 -4.75 44.31 -67.97
N PRO A 235 -4.68 43.30 -67.09
CA PRO A 235 -5.17 41.96 -67.41
C PRO A 235 -6.70 41.95 -67.60
N ALA A 236 -7.21 40.95 -68.33
CA ALA A 236 -8.64 40.85 -68.62
C ALA A 236 -9.47 40.75 -67.34
N ILE A 237 -10.49 41.58 -67.19
CA ILE A 237 -11.38 41.56 -66.02
C ILE A 237 -12.46 40.49 -66.25
N ILE A 238 -12.49 39.47 -65.38
CA ILE A 238 -13.49 38.41 -65.38
C ILE A 238 -14.39 38.60 -64.17
N SER A 239 -15.67 38.92 -64.39
CA SER A 239 -16.63 39.11 -63.30
C SER A 239 -17.65 37.96 -63.25
N PRO A 240 -17.55 37.03 -62.27
CA PRO A 240 -18.58 36.02 -62.04
C PRO A 240 -19.89 36.67 -61.56
N TRP A 241 -20.99 35.93 -61.70
CA TRP A 241 -22.28 36.30 -61.14
C TRP A 241 -22.39 35.90 -59.67
N THR A 242 -23.04 36.72 -58.87
CA THR A 242 -23.41 36.41 -57.48
C THR A 242 -24.92 36.40 -57.35
N ARG A 243 -25.49 35.30 -56.87
CA ARG A 243 -26.91 35.23 -56.54
C ARG A 243 -27.18 36.09 -55.31
N TYR A 244 -28.24 36.89 -55.34
CA TYR A 244 -28.63 37.77 -54.25
C TYR A 244 -30.10 37.58 -53.89
N GLU A 245 -30.44 37.95 -52.66
CA GLU A 245 -31.79 38.17 -52.16
C GLU A 245 -31.96 39.66 -51.84
N LEU A 246 -33.04 40.25 -52.35
CA LEU A 246 -33.42 41.64 -52.15
C LEU A 246 -34.83 41.70 -51.56
N SER A 247 -34.96 42.33 -50.40
CA SER A 247 -36.26 42.67 -49.82
C SER A 247 -36.24 44.12 -49.36
N LEU A 248 -36.95 44.98 -50.11
CA LEU A 248 -37.06 46.40 -49.77
C LEU A 248 -37.87 46.61 -48.48
N ALA A 249 -38.94 45.84 -48.29
CA ALA A 249 -39.74 45.86 -47.06
C ALA A 249 -38.95 45.34 -45.85
N GLY A 250 -38.14 44.30 -46.05
CA GLY A 250 -37.22 43.76 -45.03
C GLY A 250 -35.88 44.47 -44.97
N GLN A 251 -35.70 45.58 -45.70
CA GLN A 251 -34.48 46.37 -45.81
C GLN A 251 -33.18 45.53 -45.97
N SER A 252 -33.21 44.53 -46.84
CA SER A 252 -32.11 43.56 -46.98
C SER A 252 -31.64 43.41 -48.43
N PHE A 253 -30.33 43.32 -48.59
CA PHE A 253 -29.65 43.03 -49.86
C PHE A 253 -28.42 42.18 -49.57
N TRP A 254 -28.56 40.86 -49.68
CA TRP A 254 -27.55 39.89 -49.24
C TRP A 254 -27.29 38.83 -50.31
N PRO A 255 -26.17 38.09 -50.25
CA PRO A 255 -26.01 36.87 -51.03
C PRO A 255 -27.18 35.91 -50.78
N ALA A 256 -27.63 35.21 -51.82
CA ALA A 256 -28.80 34.32 -51.74
C ALA A 256 -28.59 33.21 -50.70
N ALA A 257 -29.63 32.92 -49.93
CA ALA A 257 -29.61 31.99 -48.82
C ALA A 257 -29.41 30.54 -49.28
N THR A 258 -28.87 29.74 -48.39
CA THR A 258 -28.63 28.30 -48.54
C THR A 258 -29.21 27.54 -47.34
N PRO A 259 -29.14 26.20 -47.31
CA PRO A 259 -29.52 25.43 -46.12
C PRO A 259 -28.67 25.72 -44.88
N SER A 260 -27.45 26.26 -45.03
CA SER A 260 -26.52 26.61 -43.93
C SER A 260 -26.52 28.08 -43.57
N ILE A 261 -26.77 28.98 -44.53
CA ILE A 261 -26.63 30.44 -44.35
C ILE A 261 -27.90 31.16 -44.81
N SER A 262 -28.36 32.15 -44.06
CA SER A 262 -29.47 33.02 -44.48
C SER A 262 -29.29 34.42 -43.89
N ALA A 263 -29.56 35.46 -44.69
CA ALA A 263 -29.48 36.86 -44.29
C ALA A 263 -28.15 37.23 -43.58
N GLY A 264 -27.02 36.67 -44.04
CA GLY A 264 -25.70 36.92 -43.44
C GLY A 264 -25.45 36.23 -42.09
N LEU A 265 -26.27 35.24 -41.71
CA LEU A 265 -26.13 34.43 -40.50
C LEU A 265 -25.97 32.95 -40.84
N VAL A 266 -25.23 32.21 -40.00
CA VAL A 266 -25.29 30.75 -39.98
C VAL A 266 -26.59 30.31 -39.30
N LYS A 267 -27.31 29.36 -39.89
CA LYS A 267 -28.49 28.74 -39.27
C LYS A 267 -28.07 27.76 -38.17
N LEU A 268 -28.03 28.22 -36.92
CA LEU A 268 -27.69 27.37 -35.76
C LEU A 268 -28.90 26.62 -35.18
N THR A 269 -30.11 26.97 -35.61
CA THR A 269 -31.35 26.27 -35.27
C THR A 269 -31.90 25.61 -36.52
N ASP A 270 -32.28 24.34 -36.43
CA ASP A 270 -33.00 23.67 -37.51
C ASP A 270 -34.49 24.05 -37.44
N ASP A 271 -35.11 24.32 -38.60
CA ASP A 271 -36.52 24.71 -38.69
C ASP A 271 -37.48 23.51 -38.52
N ASP A 272 -36.94 22.28 -38.48
CA ASP A 272 -37.68 21.02 -38.39
C ASP A 272 -37.32 20.25 -37.10
N PRO A 273 -38.20 20.23 -36.08
CA PRO A 273 -37.92 19.60 -34.79
C PRO A 273 -37.82 18.06 -34.85
N ALA A 274 -38.19 17.42 -35.97
CA ALA A 274 -38.05 15.97 -36.14
C ALA A 274 -36.64 15.55 -36.62
N LYS A 275 -35.80 16.50 -37.05
CA LYS A 275 -34.42 16.22 -37.48
C LYS A 275 -33.46 16.31 -36.29
N GLN A 276 -32.43 15.47 -36.30
CA GLN A 276 -31.33 15.57 -35.33
C GLN A 276 -30.71 16.96 -35.40
N GLN A 277 -30.60 17.60 -34.23
CA GLN A 277 -30.04 18.94 -34.10
C GLN A 277 -28.58 18.94 -34.57
N ARG A 278 -28.29 19.69 -35.65
CA ARG A 278 -26.94 19.74 -36.24
C ARG A 278 -25.95 20.59 -35.45
N TRP A 279 -26.46 21.51 -34.64
CA TRP A 279 -25.65 22.40 -33.82
C TRP A 279 -25.97 22.24 -32.34
N GLU A 280 -24.95 22.10 -31.52
CA GLU A 280 -25.09 22.05 -30.07
C GLU A 280 -24.00 22.88 -29.38
N VAL A 281 -24.22 23.20 -28.11
CA VAL A 281 -23.22 23.86 -27.27
C VAL A 281 -22.78 22.89 -26.19
N VAL A 282 -21.50 22.53 -26.22
CA VAL A 282 -20.86 21.64 -25.24
C VAL A 282 -20.01 22.47 -24.28
N THR A 283 -20.02 22.10 -22.99
CA THR A 283 -19.29 22.82 -21.94
C THR A 283 -18.19 22.03 -21.25
N VAL A 284 -18.16 20.70 -21.45
CA VAL A 284 -17.14 19.80 -20.91
C VAL A 284 -15.96 19.68 -21.87
N ASP A 285 -14.75 19.52 -21.34
CA ASP A 285 -13.56 19.19 -22.13
C ASP A 285 -13.66 17.75 -22.67
N VAL A 286 -14.08 17.65 -23.93
CA VAL A 286 -14.36 16.36 -24.57
C VAL A 286 -13.09 15.55 -24.77
N ASP A 287 -12.04 16.14 -25.34
CA ASP A 287 -10.80 15.44 -25.66
C ASP A 287 -10.13 14.87 -24.41
N ALA A 288 -9.94 15.71 -23.39
CA ALA A 288 -9.31 15.28 -22.14
C ALA A 288 -10.23 14.33 -21.35
N GLY A 289 -11.55 14.57 -21.36
CA GLY A 289 -12.53 13.72 -20.69
C GLY A 289 -12.57 12.31 -21.27
N ALA A 290 -12.67 12.19 -22.60
CA ALA A 290 -12.70 10.91 -23.30
C ALA A 290 -11.40 10.10 -23.06
N GLN A 291 -10.24 10.74 -23.13
CA GLN A 291 -8.96 10.07 -22.84
C GLN A 291 -8.88 9.55 -21.40
N ARG A 292 -9.30 10.36 -20.41
CA ARG A 292 -9.28 9.95 -19.00
C ARG A 292 -10.27 8.82 -18.71
N LEU A 293 -11.44 8.83 -19.31
CA LEU A 293 -12.45 7.78 -19.13
C LEU A 293 -12.01 6.46 -19.76
N ARG A 294 -11.39 6.47 -20.95
CA ARG A 294 -10.77 5.26 -21.54
C ARG A 294 -9.64 4.72 -20.65
N ALA A 295 -8.77 5.60 -20.15
CA ALA A 295 -7.71 5.19 -19.23
C ALA A 295 -8.26 4.58 -17.93
N ALA A 296 -9.34 5.14 -17.38
CA ALA A 296 -10.03 4.58 -16.21
C ALA A 296 -10.68 3.22 -16.50
N ALA A 297 -11.23 3.01 -17.70
CA ALA A 297 -11.76 1.70 -18.10
C ALA A 297 -10.64 0.65 -18.24
N GLN A 298 -9.49 1.03 -18.79
CA GLN A 298 -8.33 0.15 -18.96
C GLN A 298 -7.71 -0.30 -17.62
N THR A 299 -7.70 0.54 -16.59
CA THR A 299 -7.17 0.16 -15.26
C THR A 299 -8.05 -0.85 -14.52
N LEU A 300 -9.34 -0.95 -14.88
CA LEU A 300 -10.27 -1.92 -14.30
C LEU A 300 -10.18 -3.31 -14.95
N ALA A 301 -9.83 -3.39 -16.23
CA ALA A 301 -9.81 -4.64 -17.00
C ALA A 301 -8.90 -5.76 -16.41
N PRO A 302 -7.69 -5.49 -15.88
CA PRO A 302 -6.82 -6.54 -15.33
C PRO A 302 -7.34 -7.13 -14.00
N ALA A 303 -8.01 -6.32 -13.18
CA ALA A 303 -8.52 -6.76 -11.88
C ALA A 303 -9.67 -7.78 -12.01
N ASP A 304 -10.42 -7.72 -13.11
CA ASP A 304 -11.58 -8.57 -13.38
C ASP A 304 -11.27 -9.82 -14.22
N ALA A 305 -10.10 -9.89 -14.86
CA ALA A 305 -9.69 -11.02 -15.71
C ALA A 305 -9.04 -12.20 -14.95
N ALA A 306 -8.68 -12.03 -13.68
CA ALA A 306 -8.10 -13.11 -12.87
C ALA A 306 -9.19 -14.11 -12.41
N PRO A 307 -8.99 -15.44 -12.60
CA PRO A 307 -9.92 -16.45 -12.09
C PRO A 307 -10.08 -16.32 -10.57
N ALA A 308 -11.30 -16.53 -10.07
CA ALA A 308 -11.66 -16.31 -8.66
C ALA A 308 -10.75 -17.05 -7.67
N GLU A 309 -10.17 -18.18 -8.07
CA GLU A 309 -9.28 -19.02 -7.27
C GLU A 309 -7.84 -18.47 -7.13
N ALA A 310 -7.43 -17.52 -7.99
CA ALA A 310 -6.11 -16.89 -7.96
C ALA A 310 -6.09 -15.52 -7.26
N ARG A 311 -7.26 -15.02 -6.81
CA ARG A 311 -7.37 -13.78 -6.04
C ARG A 311 -6.95 -14.06 -4.58
N PRO A 312 -6.01 -13.31 -3.98
CA PRO A 312 -5.71 -13.43 -2.56
C PRO A 312 -7.00 -13.19 -1.75
N LEU A 313 -7.30 -14.06 -0.78
CA LEU A 313 -8.50 -13.98 0.08
C LEU A 313 -8.61 -12.66 0.90
N THR A 314 -7.61 -11.79 0.83
CA THR A 314 -7.47 -10.56 1.61
C THR A 314 -7.52 -9.27 0.80
N GLU A 315 -7.51 -9.31 -0.55
CA GLU A 315 -7.55 -8.09 -1.37
C GLU A 315 -8.99 -7.76 -1.79
N GLN A 316 -9.58 -6.76 -1.13
CA GLN A 316 -10.80 -6.13 -1.62
C GLN A 316 -10.54 -5.49 -2.99
N PRO A 317 -11.45 -5.63 -3.97
CA PRO A 317 -11.31 -4.98 -5.27
C PRO A 317 -11.18 -3.46 -5.08
N ARG A 318 -10.23 -2.83 -5.78
CA ARG A 318 -10.06 -1.38 -5.72
C ARG A 318 -11.37 -0.68 -6.14
N PRO A 319 -11.84 0.33 -5.40
CA PRO A 319 -13.02 1.09 -5.80
C PRO A 319 -12.74 1.80 -7.13
N ALA A 320 -13.67 1.66 -8.07
CA ALA A 320 -13.71 2.37 -9.34
C ALA A 320 -14.15 3.81 -9.09
N ALA A 321 -13.34 4.76 -9.56
CA ALA A 321 -13.62 6.18 -9.45
C ALA A 321 -13.68 6.79 -10.86
N LEU A 322 -14.62 7.71 -11.08
CA LEU A 322 -14.58 8.52 -12.28
C LEU A 322 -13.40 9.52 -12.19
N PRO A 323 -12.65 9.69 -13.28
CA PRO A 323 -11.64 10.74 -13.33
C PRO A 323 -12.29 12.11 -13.25
N ALA A 324 -11.59 13.08 -12.67
CA ALA A 324 -12.04 14.47 -12.67
C ALA A 324 -12.18 14.97 -14.12
N LEU A 325 -13.39 15.40 -14.49
CA LEU A 325 -13.67 16.08 -15.75
C LEU A 325 -13.26 17.55 -15.66
N ARG A 326 -13.16 18.22 -16.82
CA ARG A 326 -12.82 19.64 -16.91
C ARG A 326 -13.88 20.43 -17.65
N THR A 327 -14.04 21.68 -17.29
CA THR A 327 -14.92 22.63 -17.98
C THR A 327 -14.14 23.34 -19.09
N ALA A 328 -14.71 23.41 -20.29
CA ALA A 328 -14.04 23.89 -21.50
C ALA A 328 -14.53 25.25 -22.02
N GLY A 329 -15.40 25.96 -21.29
CA GLY A 329 -16.08 27.14 -21.80
C GLY A 329 -17.32 26.76 -22.63
N LEU A 330 -17.70 27.58 -23.61
CA LEU A 330 -18.82 27.31 -24.52
C LEU A 330 -18.26 26.89 -25.89
N GLN A 331 -18.46 25.62 -26.25
CA GLN A 331 -18.02 25.04 -27.52
C GLN A 331 -19.21 24.89 -28.46
N LEU A 332 -19.21 25.63 -29.57
CA LEU A 332 -20.19 25.47 -30.64
C LEU A 332 -19.76 24.30 -31.53
N VAL A 333 -20.51 23.20 -31.47
CA VAL A 333 -20.23 21.94 -32.15
C VAL A 333 -21.19 21.77 -33.33
N ARG A 334 -20.65 21.35 -34.49
CA ARG A 334 -21.43 20.99 -35.68
C ARG A 334 -21.37 19.47 -35.88
N ARG A 335 -22.45 18.77 -35.55
CA ARG A 335 -22.55 17.31 -35.69
C ARG A 335 -22.56 16.90 -37.16
N GLY A 336 -21.83 15.84 -37.49
CA GLY A 336 -21.70 15.32 -38.85
C GLY A 336 -20.85 16.19 -39.77
N ARG A 337 -19.95 17.04 -39.23
CA ARG A 337 -19.16 18.01 -40.01
C ARG A 337 -18.26 17.37 -41.08
N GLN A 338 -17.96 16.07 -40.98
CA GLN A 338 -17.31 15.30 -42.05
C GLN A 338 -18.04 15.47 -43.39
N GLN A 339 -19.37 15.43 -43.38
CA GLN A 339 -20.19 15.57 -44.59
C GLN A 339 -20.05 16.95 -45.24
N ASP A 340 -19.78 18.01 -44.46
CA ASP A 340 -19.56 19.35 -44.99
C ASP A 340 -18.24 19.47 -45.76
N PHE A 341 -17.18 18.85 -45.22
CA PHE A 341 -15.87 18.81 -45.89
C PHE A 341 -15.95 17.96 -47.16
N ASP A 342 -16.63 16.81 -47.11
CA ASP A 342 -16.82 15.92 -48.26
C ASP A 342 -17.62 16.64 -49.38
N ALA A 343 -18.73 17.29 -49.04
CA ALA A 343 -19.55 18.06 -49.99
C ALA A 343 -18.78 19.23 -50.62
N ARG A 344 -17.93 19.91 -49.83
CA ARG A 344 -17.06 20.98 -50.33
C ARG A 344 -15.98 20.45 -51.27
N GLN A 345 -15.40 19.29 -50.96
CA GLN A 345 -14.41 18.64 -51.82
C GLN A 345 -15.02 18.25 -53.17
N GLN A 346 -16.23 17.68 -53.15
CA GLN A 346 -16.98 17.35 -54.37
C GLN A 346 -17.29 18.60 -55.21
N THR A 347 -17.79 19.67 -54.58
CA THR A 347 -18.06 20.95 -55.26
C THR A 347 -16.79 21.56 -55.86
N ALA A 348 -15.67 21.52 -55.14
CA ALA A 348 -14.39 22.01 -55.62
C ALA A 348 -13.86 21.19 -56.80
N ALA A 349 -13.98 19.86 -56.76
CA ALA A 349 -13.61 18.97 -57.86
C ALA A 349 -14.47 19.22 -59.11
N ALA A 350 -15.76 19.50 -58.96
CA ALA A 350 -16.65 19.84 -60.06
C ALA A 350 -16.34 21.21 -60.68
N ASN A 351 -15.88 22.18 -59.88
CA ASN A 351 -15.58 23.54 -60.34
C ASN A 351 -14.14 23.73 -60.84
N GLY A 352 -13.19 22.90 -60.39
CA GLY A 352 -11.77 22.95 -60.79
C GLY A 352 -11.51 23.00 -62.30
N PRO A 353 -12.13 22.16 -63.15
CA PRO A 353 -11.85 22.12 -64.59
C PRO A 353 -12.52 23.25 -65.41
N ARG A 354 -13.22 24.21 -64.79
CA ARG A 354 -13.87 25.31 -65.53
C ARG A 354 -12.83 26.19 -66.25
N PRO A 355 -12.99 26.48 -67.55
CA PRO A 355 -12.03 27.29 -68.32
C PRO A 355 -12.12 28.79 -67.97
N SER A 356 -13.26 29.26 -67.46
CA SER A 356 -13.47 30.64 -67.01
C SER A 356 -14.52 30.69 -65.90
N MET A 357 -14.45 31.73 -65.07
CA MET A 357 -15.44 32.03 -64.03
C MET A 357 -16.55 32.98 -64.50
N SER A 358 -16.53 33.46 -65.75
CA SER A 358 -17.47 34.49 -66.25
C SER A 358 -18.95 34.11 -66.17
N THR A 359 -19.26 32.81 -66.17
CA THR A 359 -20.62 32.27 -66.07
C THR A 359 -20.89 31.58 -64.73
N ALA A 360 -19.96 31.63 -63.78
CA ALA A 360 -20.16 31.04 -62.47
C ALA A 360 -21.19 31.86 -61.68
N GLU A 361 -22.14 31.18 -61.02
CA GLU A 361 -23.06 31.77 -60.06
C GLU A 361 -22.61 31.42 -58.64
N LEU A 362 -22.26 32.43 -57.86
CA LEU A 362 -21.81 32.30 -56.47
C LEU A 362 -22.99 32.52 -55.51
N THR A 363 -23.00 31.78 -54.41
CA THR A 363 -24.04 31.85 -53.36
C THR A 363 -23.44 32.33 -52.03
N ALA A 364 -24.25 32.40 -50.97
CA ALA A 364 -23.75 32.75 -49.64
C ALA A 364 -22.63 31.84 -49.13
N ASP A 365 -22.67 30.52 -49.40
CA ASP A 365 -21.62 29.58 -48.96
C ASP A 365 -20.27 29.79 -49.68
N ASP A 366 -20.29 30.30 -50.92
CA ASP A 366 -19.09 30.58 -51.72
C ASP A 366 -18.37 31.86 -51.28
N LEU A 367 -19.10 32.77 -50.62
CA LEU A 367 -18.66 34.12 -50.27
C LEU A 367 -18.29 34.28 -48.78
N VAL A 368 -18.02 33.16 -48.08
CA VAL A 368 -17.63 33.18 -46.66
C VAL A 368 -16.12 33.34 -46.48
N LEU A 369 -15.70 34.40 -45.79
CA LEU A 369 -14.33 34.53 -45.26
C LEU A 369 -14.17 33.79 -43.92
N GLY A 370 -15.21 33.87 -43.08
CA GLY A 370 -15.23 33.28 -41.76
C GLY A 370 -16.51 33.61 -40.98
N TYR A 371 -16.52 33.23 -39.70
CA TYR A 371 -17.63 33.47 -38.77
C TYR A 371 -17.24 34.49 -37.72
N ARG A 372 -18.19 35.34 -37.36
CA ARG A 372 -18.15 36.25 -36.21
C ARG A 372 -19.10 35.72 -35.15
N ILE A 373 -18.53 35.16 -34.09
CA ILE A 373 -19.31 34.64 -32.96
C ILE A 373 -19.68 35.79 -32.03
N ASP A 374 -20.98 35.89 -31.74
CA ASP A 374 -21.52 36.81 -30.74
C ASP A 374 -22.11 36.02 -29.57
N ILE A 375 -22.03 36.61 -28.36
CA ILE A 375 -22.56 36.05 -27.12
C ILE A 375 -23.64 36.96 -26.55
N ASN A 376 -24.70 36.35 -26.05
CA ASN A 376 -25.73 36.99 -25.23
C ASN A 376 -25.79 36.34 -23.85
N ARG A 377 -25.81 37.16 -22.78
CA ARG A 377 -25.99 36.75 -21.37
C ARG A 377 -27.22 37.43 -20.75
N GLY A 378 -28.38 37.29 -21.38
CA GLY A 378 -29.65 37.90 -20.91
C GLY A 378 -29.79 39.41 -21.15
N GLY A 379 -28.94 40.00 -22.00
CA GLY A 379 -28.90 41.44 -22.29
C GLY A 379 -28.56 41.73 -23.76
N GLU A 380 -27.64 42.65 -24.02
CA GLU A 380 -27.19 42.98 -25.37
C GLU A 380 -26.23 41.91 -25.94
N TRP A 381 -26.26 41.73 -27.26
CA TRP A 381 -25.29 40.91 -27.98
C TRP A 381 -23.91 41.55 -27.99
N ARG A 382 -22.87 40.77 -27.69
CA ARG A 382 -21.48 41.19 -27.70
C ARG A 382 -20.68 40.36 -28.70
N SER A 383 -19.98 41.01 -29.63
CA SER A 383 -19.06 40.34 -30.56
C SER A 383 -17.80 39.89 -29.84
N LEU A 384 -17.41 38.62 -30.03
CA LEU A 384 -16.14 38.10 -29.54
C LEU A 384 -14.96 38.46 -30.46
N HIS A 385 -15.22 39.07 -31.62
CA HIS A 385 -14.24 39.39 -32.65
C HIS A 385 -13.91 40.89 -32.77
N ALA A 386 -14.59 41.74 -32.02
CA ALA A 386 -14.33 43.18 -32.01
C ALA A 386 -12.93 43.48 -31.45
N ARG A 387 -12.11 44.19 -32.23
CA ARG A 387 -10.73 44.57 -31.88
C ARG A 387 -10.40 45.98 -32.35
N ALA A 388 -9.50 46.65 -31.62
CA ALA A 388 -8.76 47.78 -32.17
C ALA A 388 -7.58 47.21 -32.95
N ALA A 389 -7.35 47.72 -34.16
CA ALA A 389 -6.33 47.23 -35.07
C ALA A 389 -5.46 48.37 -35.59
N THR A 390 -4.14 48.19 -35.49
CA THR A 390 -3.16 49.09 -36.10
C THR A 390 -2.32 48.29 -37.09
N TYR A 391 -2.16 48.80 -38.31
CA TYR A 391 -1.42 48.16 -39.38
C TYR A 391 -0.29 49.07 -39.88
N ARG A 392 0.89 48.52 -40.13
CA ARG A 392 2.06 49.24 -40.65
C ARG A 392 2.72 48.46 -41.78
N ALA A 393 3.00 49.11 -42.90
CA ALA A 393 3.69 48.50 -44.04
C ALA A 393 4.78 49.42 -44.59
N GLY A 394 6.03 48.96 -44.67
CA GLY A 394 7.15 49.76 -45.18
C GLY A 394 7.31 51.12 -44.50
N GLY A 395 7.04 51.20 -43.19
CA GLY A 395 7.05 52.45 -42.40
C GLY A 395 5.78 53.32 -42.52
N LEU A 396 4.84 52.99 -43.40
CA LEU A 396 3.54 53.67 -43.52
C LEU A 396 2.51 53.06 -42.56
N THR A 397 1.77 53.88 -41.83
CA THR A 397 0.57 53.42 -41.10
C THR A 397 -0.61 53.35 -42.07
N VAL A 398 -1.31 52.21 -42.10
CA VAL A 398 -2.50 52.04 -42.94
C VAL A 398 -3.65 52.84 -42.35
N THR A 399 -4.28 53.69 -43.15
CA THR A 399 -5.43 54.50 -42.76
C THR A 399 -6.69 53.65 -42.82
N THR A 400 -7.43 53.55 -41.73
CA THR A 400 -8.71 52.84 -41.65
C THR A 400 -9.85 53.83 -41.39
N GLU A 401 -11.03 53.60 -41.97
CA GLU A 401 -12.22 54.47 -41.77
C GLU A 401 -12.73 54.44 -40.32
N GLN A 402 -12.49 53.36 -39.59
CA GLN A 402 -12.84 53.21 -38.18
C GLN A 402 -11.65 52.69 -37.35
N PRO A 403 -11.49 53.12 -36.09
CA PRO A 403 -10.43 52.65 -35.20
C PRO A 403 -10.68 51.23 -34.67
N PHE A 404 -11.89 50.70 -34.85
CA PHE A 404 -12.27 49.35 -34.46
C PHE A 404 -12.75 48.57 -35.69
N GLU A 405 -12.39 47.30 -35.74
CA GLU A 405 -12.87 46.35 -36.74
C GLU A 405 -13.30 45.04 -36.07
N GLU A 406 -13.91 44.15 -36.85
CA GLU A 406 -14.23 42.80 -36.42
C GLU A 406 -13.40 41.79 -37.20
N GLY A 407 -12.62 40.97 -36.49
CA GLY A 407 -11.97 39.80 -37.06
C GLY A 407 -12.98 38.70 -37.43
N HIS A 408 -12.48 37.51 -37.70
CA HIS A 408 -13.30 36.33 -37.98
C HIS A 408 -12.56 35.05 -37.60
N LEU A 409 -13.35 34.02 -37.29
CA LEU A 409 -12.89 32.64 -37.19
C LEU A 409 -12.99 31.98 -38.57
N LYS A 410 -12.00 31.17 -38.96
CA LYS A 410 -12.11 30.36 -40.17
C LYS A 410 -13.14 29.25 -40.03
N ALA A 411 -14.17 29.31 -40.86
CA ALA A 411 -15.27 28.35 -40.88
C ALA A 411 -14.84 26.90 -41.19
N GLN A 412 -13.73 26.71 -41.93
CA GLN A 412 -13.28 25.41 -42.45
C GLN A 412 -11.77 25.21 -42.27
N ALA A 413 -11.22 25.60 -41.12
CA ALA A 413 -9.81 25.36 -40.81
C ALA A 413 -9.55 23.85 -40.60
N ALA A 414 -8.41 23.36 -41.08
CA ALA A 414 -7.91 22.02 -40.81
C ALA A 414 -6.39 22.09 -40.61
N VAL A 415 -5.86 21.22 -39.76
CA VAL A 415 -4.44 21.14 -39.43
C VAL A 415 -3.83 19.93 -40.13
N ARG A 416 -2.64 20.10 -40.72
CA ARG A 416 -1.88 18.99 -41.30
C ARG A 416 -1.06 18.30 -40.20
N GLY A 417 -1.34 17.03 -39.97
CA GLY A 417 -0.56 16.19 -39.06
C GLY A 417 0.84 15.85 -39.62
N PRO A 418 1.74 15.31 -38.79
CA PRO A 418 3.07 14.85 -39.23
C PRO A 418 3.01 13.75 -40.29
N ASP A 419 1.95 12.96 -40.29
CA ASP A 419 1.63 11.93 -41.29
C ASP A 419 1.11 12.52 -42.62
N GLY A 420 1.02 13.85 -42.72
CA GLY A 420 0.54 14.56 -43.90
C GLY A 420 -0.99 14.64 -44.02
N THR A 421 -1.75 13.96 -43.16
CA THR A 421 -3.22 13.95 -43.18
C THR A 421 -3.79 15.25 -42.62
N LEU A 422 -4.81 15.83 -43.28
CA LEU A 422 -5.54 16.98 -42.74
C LEU A 422 -6.59 16.51 -41.73
N ARG A 423 -6.59 17.11 -40.54
CA ARG A 423 -7.53 16.80 -39.47
C ARG A 423 -8.20 18.06 -38.92
N THR A 424 -9.44 17.92 -38.47
CA THR A 424 -10.21 18.96 -37.78
C THR A 424 -11.17 18.33 -36.78
N ASP A 425 -11.85 19.17 -36.01
CA ASP A 425 -12.87 18.80 -35.04
C ASP A 425 -14.28 19.21 -35.52
N GLU A 426 -15.33 18.60 -34.98
CA GLU A 426 -16.71 19.10 -35.09
C GLU A 426 -16.91 20.45 -34.38
N VAL A 427 -16.07 20.77 -33.39
CA VAL A 427 -16.00 22.08 -32.73
C VAL A 427 -15.65 23.15 -33.77
N VAL A 428 -16.58 24.06 -33.98
CA VAL A 428 -16.41 25.21 -34.86
C VAL A 428 -15.77 26.35 -34.08
N ALA A 429 -16.30 26.69 -32.89
CA ALA A 429 -15.78 27.76 -32.06
C ALA A 429 -15.75 27.35 -30.59
N ARG A 430 -14.76 27.82 -29.84
CA ARG A 430 -14.67 27.64 -28.38
C ARG A 430 -14.45 28.98 -27.71
N TRP A 431 -15.39 29.41 -26.87
CA TRP A 431 -15.26 30.63 -26.08
C TRP A 431 -15.05 30.30 -24.60
N ASN A 432 -13.91 30.72 -24.06
CA ASN A 432 -13.50 30.46 -22.67
C ASN A 432 -13.50 31.73 -21.79
N GLY A 433 -14.26 32.76 -22.19
CA GLY A 433 -14.32 34.04 -21.47
C GLY A 433 -13.41 35.14 -22.02
N TRP A 434 -12.69 34.91 -23.12
CA TRP A 434 -11.84 35.92 -23.77
C TRP A 434 -12.19 36.16 -25.26
N SER A 435 -11.57 37.14 -25.91
CA SER A 435 -11.77 37.42 -27.35
C SER A 435 -11.32 36.24 -28.22
N LEU A 436 -12.05 36.01 -29.32
CA LEU A 436 -11.68 35.05 -30.37
C LEU A 436 -10.84 35.69 -31.50
N ALA A 437 -10.63 37.01 -31.45
CA ALA A 437 -9.82 37.74 -32.44
C ALA A 437 -8.51 38.29 -31.87
N VAL A 438 -8.38 38.36 -30.54
CA VAL A 438 -7.19 38.85 -29.84
C VAL A 438 -6.81 37.83 -28.77
N PRO A 439 -5.58 37.29 -28.77
CA PRO A 439 -5.15 36.39 -27.72
C PRO A 439 -5.19 37.09 -26.34
N PRO A 440 -5.37 36.34 -25.24
CA PRO A 440 -5.16 36.91 -23.91
C PRO A 440 -3.70 37.38 -23.79
N PRO A 441 -3.44 38.47 -23.03
CA PRO A 441 -2.08 38.94 -22.83
C PRO A 441 -1.21 37.82 -22.23
N LEU A 442 -0.17 37.40 -22.96
CA LEU A 442 0.87 36.51 -22.44
C LEU A 442 1.61 37.26 -21.33
N ALA A 443 1.78 36.67 -20.15
CA ALA A 443 2.53 37.42 -19.14
C ALA A 443 4.01 37.50 -19.46
N ALA A 444 4.55 38.68 -19.14
CA ALA A 444 5.92 39.10 -19.37
C ALA A 444 6.93 38.33 -18.48
N GLY A 445 6.99 37.01 -18.67
CA GLY A 445 7.81 36.08 -17.91
C GLY A 445 7.82 34.66 -18.48
N ALA A 446 6.85 34.28 -19.33
CA ALA A 446 6.90 33.04 -20.09
C ALA A 446 7.89 33.19 -21.26
N SER A 447 9.16 33.17 -20.90
CA SER A 447 10.36 33.17 -21.73
C SER A 447 10.58 34.41 -22.60
N GLN A 448 11.86 34.66 -22.84
CA GLN A 448 12.37 35.25 -24.06
C GLN A 448 11.98 34.42 -25.31
N LEU A 449 10.73 33.94 -25.40
CA LEU A 449 10.19 33.53 -26.68
C LEU A 449 10.07 34.83 -27.45
N PRO A 450 10.88 35.01 -28.52
CA PRO A 450 10.74 36.19 -29.35
C PRO A 450 9.26 36.29 -29.77
N PRO A 451 8.70 37.51 -29.89
CA PRO A 451 7.33 37.72 -30.39
C PRO A 451 7.14 36.74 -31.53
N THR A 452 6.13 35.85 -31.44
CA THR A 452 5.97 34.66 -32.30
C THR A 452 6.56 34.95 -33.67
N ARG A 453 7.83 34.57 -33.88
CA ARG A 453 8.58 35.07 -35.03
C ARG A 453 7.78 34.64 -36.24
N ARG A 454 7.50 35.59 -37.15
CA ARG A 454 6.87 35.29 -38.44
C ARG A 454 7.55 34.04 -38.99
N ALA A 455 6.77 32.99 -39.24
CA ALA A 455 7.28 31.76 -39.83
C ALA A 455 7.63 32.06 -41.29
N GLY A 456 8.87 32.51 -41.51
CA GLY A 456 9.39 32.95 -42.80
C GLY A 456 9.49 34.47 -42.93
N ALA A 457 10.52 34.93 -43.65
CA ALA A 457 10.61 36.31 -44.09
C ALA A 457 9.52 36.57 -45.13
N LEU A 458 8.57 37.47 -44.83
CA LEU A 458 7.69 38.02 -45.85
C LEU A 458 8.54 38.85 -46.83
N PRO A 459 8.20 38.91 -48.12
CA PRO A 459 8.93 39.73 -49.10
C PRO A 459 8.72 41.23 -48.89
N PHE A 460 7.91 41.63 -47.90
CA PHE A 460 7.60 43.01 -47.51
C PHE A 460 7.61 43.14 -45.99
N ASP A 461 7.84 44.37 -45.52
CA ASP A 461 7.76 44.72 -44.10
C ASP A 461 6.31 45.06 -43.71
N PHE A 462 5.60 44.16 -43.04
CA PHE A 462 4.21 44.34 -42.61
C PHE A 462 3.97 43.90 -41.17
N ASP A 463 3.68 44.86 -40.30
CA ASP A 463 3.35 44.66 -38.90
C ASP A 463 1.90 45.00 -38.59
N PHE A 464 1.34 44.33 -37.59
CA PHE A 464 0.01 44.61 -37.06
C PHE A 464 -0.02 44.44 -35.54
N ASP A 465 -0.85 45.26 -34.88
CA ASP A 465 -1.12 45.18 -33.44
C ASP A 465 -2.63 45.14 -33.19
N PHE A 466 -3.06 44.21 -32.34
CA PHE A 466 -4.47 43.99 -32.01
C PHE A 466 -4.69 44.06 -30.51
N SER A 467 -5.67 44.86 -30.10
CA SER A 467 -6.11 44.93 -28.70
C SER A 467 -7.63 44.81 -28.56
N VAL A 468 -8.08 44.29 -27.42
CA VAL A 468 -9.51 44.18 -27.11
C VAL A 468 -10.03 45.56 -26.71
N LYS A 469 -11.20 45.94 -27.22
CA LYS A 469 -11.90 47.15 -26.78
C LYS A 469 -12.31 47.03 -25.31
N ASN A 470 -11.91 47.97 -24.46
CA ASN A 470 -12.27 47.95 -23.04
C ASN A 470 -13.79 47.82 -22.82
N GLY A 471 -14.19 46.88 -21.97
CA GLY A 471 -15.60 46.61 -21.65
C GLY A 471 -16.41 45.96 -22.78
N SER A 472 -15.80 45.50 -23.87
CA SER A 472 -16.53 44.88 -24.99
C SER A 472 -16.93 43.42 -24.71
N LEU A 473 -16.12 42.68 -23.95
CA LEU A 473 -16.33 41.25 -23.70
C LEU A 473 -17.23 41.00 -22.49
N PRO A 474 -18.22 40.08 -22.60
CA PRO A 474 -18.96 39.60 -21.44
C PRO A 474 -18.06 38.70 -20.59
N ARG A 475 -18.35 38.61 -19.29
CA ARG A 475 -17.69 37.64 -18.40
C ARG A 475 -18.37 36.27 -18.51
N LEU A 476 -17.56 35.22 -18.61
CA LEU A 476 -18.00 33.84 -18.48
C LEU A 476 -18.07 33.48 -16.99
N GLN A 477 -19.26 33.12 -16.50
CA GLN A 477 -19.53 32.85 -15.10
C GLN A 477 -20.44 31.64 -14.95
N PHE A 478 -20.24 30.86 -13.89
CA PHE A 478 -21.12 29.76 -13.55
C PHE A 478 -22.53 30.27 -13.22
N THR A 479 -23.52 29.39 -13.38
CA THR A 479 -24.98 29.62 -13.21
C THR A 479 -25.62 30.61 -14.18
N GLU A 480 -24.82 31.34 -14.94
CA GLU A 480 -25.30 32.23 -15.99
C GLU A 480 -25.70 31.46 -17.24
N ALA A 481 -26.78 31.91 -17.89
CA ALA A 481 -27.28 31.35 -19.14
C ALA A 481 -26.76 32.14 -20.34
N TYR A 482 -26.24 31.43 -21.34
CA TYR A 482 -25.64 32.01 -22.54
C TYR A 482 -26.33 31.55 -23.82
N GLN A 483 -26.37 32.43 -24.82
CA GLN A 483 -26.71 32.09 -26.21
C GLN A 483 -25.58 32.49 -27.13
N MET A 484 -25.39 31.71 -28.19
CA MET A 484 -24.43 31.99 -29.26
C MET A 484 -25.18 32.27 -30.56
N ARG A 485 -24.63 33.17 -31.39
CA ARG A 485 -24.98 33.28 -32.81
C ARG A 485 -23.72 33.47 -33.64
N ALA A 486 -23.79 33.15 -34.93
CA ALA A 486 -22.67 33.28 -35.84
C ALA A 486 -23.07 34.13 -37.06
N ARG A 487 -22.52 35.35 -37.14
CA ARG A 487 -22.61 36.23 -38.32
C ARG A 487 -21.55 35.86 -39.34
N ILE A 488 -21.85 36.00 -40.63
CA ILE A 488 -20.90 35.78 -41.72
C ILE A 488 -20.01 37.01 -41.87
N ALA A 489 -18.69 36.79 -41.81
CA ALA A 489 -17.74 37.69 -42.42
C ALA A 489 -17.66 37.33 -43.91
N ASP A 490 -18.14 38.23 -44.78
CA ASP A 490 -18.10 38.00 -46.22
C ASP A 490 -16.65 38.03 -46.75
N ILE A 491 -16.43 37.54 -47.97
CA ILE A 491 -15.10 37.45 -48.60
C ILE A 491 -14.40 38.82 -48.79
N ALA A 492 -15.14 39.93 -48.69
CA ALA A 492 -14.64 41.31 -48.70
C ALA A 492 -14.57 41.93 -47.28
N GLY A 493 -14.70 41.11 -46.23
CA GLY A 493 -14.63 41.51 -44.82
C GLY A 493 -15.82 42.32 -44.30
N GLY A 494 -16.90 42.41 -45.07
CA GLY A 494 -18.16 42.97 -44.63
C GLY A 494 -19.00 41.94 -43.88
N GLY A 495 -20.32 42.06 -44.02
CA GLY A 495 -21.30 41.18 -43.37
C GLY A 495 -22.38 41.97 -42.65
N LEU A 496 -23.26 41.23 -41.96
CA LEU A 496 -24.34 41.79 -41.15
C LEU A 496 -23.77 42.55 -39.94
N ASP A 497 -24.32 43.73 -39.63
CA ASP A 497 -23.92 44.49 -38.44
C ASP A 497 -24.36 43.79 -37.13
N LEU A 498 -23.67 44.05 -36.02
CA LEU A 498 -23.98 43.47 -34.71
C LEU A 498 -25.40 43.84 -34.23
N LEU A 499 -25.83 45.08 -34.49
CA LEU A 499 -27.09 45.63 -34.01
C LEU A 499 -28.22 45.57 -35.07
N ASP A 500 -27.95 44.96 -36.22
CA ASP A 500 -28.95 44.81 -37.27
C ASP A 500 -30.15 43.97 -36.76
N PRO A 501 -31.41 44.39 -36.94
CA PRO A 501 -32.58 43.62 -36.53
C PRO A 501 -32.63 42.20 -37.12
N ALA A 502 -32.07 41.98 -38.32
CA ALA A 502 -31.99 40.65 -38.91
C ALA A 502 -31.08 39.71 -38.10
N ALA A 503 -30.15 40.25 -37.31
CA ALA A 503 -29.22 39.49 -36.47
C ALA A 503 -29.91 38.80 -35.26
N ALA A 504 -31.21 39.04 -35.02
CA ALA A 504 -31.97 38.43 -33.93
C ALA A 504 -32.40 36.97 -34.20
N ARG A 505 -32.08 36.41 -35.36
CA ARG A 505 -32.49 35.06 -35.81
C ARG A 505 -31.41 34.02 -35.53
N TYR A 506 -31.79 32.73 -35.56
CA TYR A 506 -30.89 31.58 -35.59
C TYR A 506 -29.85 31.50 -34.45
N ALA A 507 -30.18 32.02 -33.26
CA ALA A 507 -29.34 31.87 -32.07
C ALA A 507 -29.56 30.49 -31.42
N THR A 508 -28.54 29.96 -30.73
CA THR A 508 -28.67 28.72 -29.97
C THR A 508 -29.72 28.83 -28.86
N ALA A 509 -30.18 27.68 -28.37
CA ALA A 509 -30.87 27.61 -27.08
C ALA A 509 -29.98 28.19 -25.96
N ARG A 510 -30.61 28.65 -24.88
CA ARG A 510 -29.90 29.10 -23.68
C ARG A 510 -29.26 27.91 -22.98
N VAL A 511 -27.96 28.00 -22.71
CA VAL A 511 -27.20 26.99 -21.98
C VAL A 511 -26.67 27.59 -20.69
N ILE A 512 -26.95 26.93 -19.56
CA ILE A 512 -26.42 27.31 -18.25
C ILE A 512 -24.99 26.81 -18.18
N TYR A 513 -24.04 27.71 -17.94
CA TYR A 513 -22.64 27.34 -17.79
C TYR A 513 -22.36 26.81 -16.37
N ARG A 514 -21.84 25.59 -16.26
CA ARG A 514 -21.61 24.88 -14.99
C ARG A 514 -20.26 24.19 -14.95
N ARG A 515 -19.75 24.00 -13.74
CA ARG A 515 -18.46 23.40 -13.40
C ARG A 515 -18.54 21.87 -13.38
N TYR A 516 -17.57 21.20 -14.00
CA TYR A 516 -17.42 19.74 -13.97
C TYR A 516 -16.31 19.26 -13.04
N GLU A 517 -15.32 20.11 -12.73
CA GLU A 517 -14.23 19.79 -11.82
C GLU A 517 -14.79 19.61 -10.38
N PRO A 518 -14.43 18.55 -9.64
CA PRO A 518 -14.72 18.46 -8.21
C PRO A 518 -13.95 19.54 -7.43
N VAL A 519 -14.37 19.79 -6.19
CA VAL A 519 -13.55 20.50 -5.19
C VAL A 519 -12.58 19.50 -4.59
N ALA A 520 -11.29 19.68 -4.86
CA ALA A 520 -10.27 18.76 -4.36
C ALA A 520 -10.26 18.68 -2.83
N SER A 521 -9.75 17.58 -2.29
CA SER A 521 -9.45 17.49 -0.85
C SER A 521 -8.42 18.55 -0.43
N PRO A 522 -8.38 18.94 0.86
CA PRO A 522 -7.35 19.82 1.40
C PRO A 522 -5.95 19.31 1.06
N GLU A 523 -5.04 20.22 0.72
CA GLU A 523 -3.66 19.86 0.43
C GLU A 523 -2.91 19.63 1.74
N LEU A 524 -2.23 18.48 1.82
CA LEU A 524 -1.44 18.08 2.97
C LEU A 524 0.04 18.31 2.67
N ARG A 525 0.71 19.15 3.46
CA ARG A 525 2.15 19.45 3.32
C ARG A 525 2.94 19.15 4.59
N LEU A 526 4.25 18.97 4.42
CA LEU A 526 5.17 18.98 5.56
C LEU A 526 5.28 20.40 6.12
N PRO A 527 5.51 20.56 7.44
CA PRO A 527 5.83 21.85 8.03
C PRO A 527 7.08 22.48 7.40
N ASP A 528 7.14 23.81 7.41
CA ASP A 528 8.28 24.55 6.85
C ASP A 528 9.61 24.09 7.46
N GLY A 529 10.62 23.92 6.61
CA GLY A 529 11.95 23.45 7.01
C GLY A 529 12.09 21.94 7.18
N VAL A 530 11.02 21.15 6.99
CA VAL A 530 11.07 19.68 7.03
C VAL A 530 11.11 19.11 5.60
N PRO A 531 12.27 18.65 5.09
CA PRO A 531 12.34 18.02 3.78
C PRO A 531 11.72 16.60 3.81
N LEU A 532 11.32 16.08 2.64
CA LEU A 532 10.83 14.69 2.50
C LEU A 532 11.84 13.64 3.01
N THR A 533 13.14 13.89 2.83
CA THR A 533 14.23 13.06 3.37
C THR A 533 14.38 13.15 4.89
N GLY A 534 13.66 14.06 5.54
CA GLY A 534 13.62 14.25 6.99
C GLY A 534 12.56 13.42 7.70
N LEU A 535 11.68 12.71 6.98
CA LEU A 535 10.66 11.84 7.55
C LEU A 535 11.27 10.56 8.16
N GLY A 536 10.68 10.11 9.27
CA GLY A 536 11.13 8.90 9.96
C GLY A 536 10.71 7.60 9.24
N PRO A 537 11.22 6.44 9.69
CA PRO A 537 10.84 5.15 9.11
C PRO A 537 9.31 4.94 9.12
N GLY A 538 8.77 4.55 7.97
CA GLY A 538 7.35 4.29 7.77
C GLY A 538 6.45 5.53 7.72
N GLU A 539 7.00 6.76 7.74
CA GLU A 539 6.25 8.00 7.57
C GLU A 539 6.16 8.44 6.11
N ALA A 540 5.07 9.11 5.77
CA ALA A 540 4.82 9.76 4.50
C ALA A 540 4.05 11.07 4.73
N VAL A 541 3.80 11.84 3.68
CA VAL A 541 2.97 13.05 3.80
C VAL A 541 1.58 12.70 4.37
N ASP A 542 0.99 11.61 3.89
CA ASP A 542 -0.30 11.04 4.26
C ASP A 542 -0.22 9.91 5.32
N LEU A 543 0.96 9.67 5.92
CA LEU A 543 1.14 8.69 7.00
C LEU A 543 1.95 9.30 8.15
N LEU A 544 1.28 9.61 9.26
CA LEU A 544 1.90 10.16 10.48
C LEU A 544 2.09 9.06 11.52
N VAL A 545 3.23 9.10 12.21
CA VAL A 545 3.60 8.12 13.22
C VAL A 545 4.07 8.82 14.50
N ILE A 546 3.58 8.35 15.64
CA ILE A 546 4.20 8.58 16.95
C ILE A 546 4.75 7.27 17.48
N ARG A 547 5.86 7.32 18.22
CA ARG A 547 6.63 6.14 18.66
C ARG A 547 6.76 6.13 20.17
N SER A 548 6.47 5.01 20.81
CA SER A 548 6.63 4.82 22.26
C SER A 548 7.17 3.43 22.57
N ASP A 549 7.51 3.19 23.84
CA ASP A 549 7.96 1.88 24.33
C ASP A 549 7.21 1.51 25.62
N PRO A 550 5.98 0.98 25.51
CA PRO A 550 5.04 0.82 26.62
C PRO A 550 5.28 -0.40 27.52
N ALA A 551 6.16 -1.33 27.13
CA ALA A 551 6.39 -2.57 27.88
C ALA A 551 7.88 -2.79 28.18
N GLY A 552 8.26 -2.83 29.46
CA GLY A 552 9.64 -3.04 29.91
C GLY A 552 9.85 -2.61 31.35
N ASP A 553 11.10 -2.66 31.83
CA ASP A 553 11.45 -2.30 33.21
C ASP A 553 11.35 -0.77 33.46
N GLN A 554 11.42 0.03 32.39
CA GLN A 554 11.09 1.46 32.38
C GLN A 554 10.26 1.81 31.13
N PRO A 555 8.91 1.76 31.21
CA PRO A 555 8.05 2.12 30.07
C PRO A 555 8.18 3.62 29.76
N SER A 556 8.31 3.96 28.48
CA SER A 556 8.45 5.36 28.03
C SER A 556 7.27 5.77 27.16
N GLN A 557 6.68 6.92 27.51
CA GLN A 557 5.69 7.63 26.69
C GLN A 557 6.34 8.19 25.42
N ALA A 558 5.54 8.57 24.43
CA ALA A 558 6.05 8.97 23.11
C ALA A 558 7.03 10.15 23.16
N ALA A 559 6.75 11.16 24.00
CA ALA A 559 7.65 12.31 24.19
C ALA A 559 8.99 11.91 24.83
N ALA A 560 8.96 11.00 25.82
CA ALA A 560 10.15 10.50 26.48
C ALA A 560 10.98 9.59 25.54
N PHE A 561 10.30 8.74 24.75
CA PHE A 561 10.93 7.91 23.73
C PHE A 561 11.70 8.76 22.72
N LEU A 562 11.07 9.82 22.21
CA LEU A 562 11.71 10.74 21.27
C LEU A 562 12.93 11.43 21.89
N ALA A 563 12.83 11.89 23.14
CA ALA A 563 13.94 12.53 23.85
C ALA A 563 15.15 11.57 24.05
N GLN A 564 14.88 10.29 24.26
CA GLN A 564 15.91 9.25 24.42
C GLN A 564 16.47 8.75 23.09
N ASN A 565 15.74 8.93 21.98
CA ASN A 565 16.11 8.44 20.66
C ASN A 565 16.12 9.59 19.63
N PRO A 566 17.10 10.51 19.71
CA PRO A 566 17.13 11.74 18.89
C PRO A 566 17.31 11.49 17.38
N ALA A 567 17.60 10.26 16.98
CA ALA A 567 17.63 9.86 15.58
C ALA A 567 16.24 9.80 14.93
N TYR A 568 15.16 9.76 15.74
CA TYR A 568 13.80 10.02 15.29
C TYR A 568 13.50 11.51 15.42
N LYS A 569 12.94 12.12 14.37
CA LYS A 569 12.59 13.56 14.37
C LYS A 569 11.10 13.75 14.73
N PRO A 570 10.72 14.86 15.39
CA PRO A 570 9.32 15.18 15.67
C PRO A 570 8.61 15.65 14.39
N THR A 571 8.08 14.70 13.62
CA THR A 571 7.40 14.94 12.34
C THR A 571 5.91 14.56 12.40
N ALA A 572 5.33 14.48 13.61
CA ALA A 572 3.93 14.09 13.83
C ALA A 572 2.92 15.23 13.56
N SER A 573 3.23 16.16 12.64
CA SER A 573 2.30 17.20 12.21
C SER A 573 2.38 17.50 10.71
N ARG A 574 1.28 17.96 10.13
CA ARG A 574 1.16 18.38 8.72
C ARG A 574 0.46 19.72 8.64
N VAL A 575 0.83 20.51 7.64
CA VAL A 575 0.11 21.75 7.30
C VAL A 575 -1.04 21.37 6.39
N LEU A 576 -2.23 21.86 6.73
CA LEU A 576 -3.46 21.70 5.93
C LEU A 576 -3.70 23.01 5.17
N LEU A 577 -3.69 22.94 3.85
CA LEU A 577 -3.97 24.08 2.99
C LEU A 577 -5.31 23.90 2.27
N PRO A 578 -6.03 25.01 2.00
CA PRO A 578 -7.23 24.93 1.17
C PRO A 578 -6.88 24.36 -0.22
N PRO A 579 -7.79 23.59 -0.83
CA PRO A 579 -7.58 23.08 -2.18
C PRO A 579 -7.39 24.23 -3.15
N ALA A 580 -6.46 24.09 -4.10
CA ALA A 580 -6.12 25.16 -5.02
C ALA A 580 -6.61 24.90 -6.45
N VAL A 581 -7.12 25.96 -7.09
CA VAL A 581 -7.57 25.97 -8.49
C VAL A 581 -6.89 27.08 -9.28
N ALA A 582 -6.87 26.94 -10.61
CA ALA A 582 -6.35 27.98 -11.48
C ALA A 582 -7.20 29.26 -11.38
N LEU A 583 -6.54 30.43 -11.41
CA LEU A 583 -7.18 31.75 -11.39
C LEU A 583 -8.40 31.85 -12.32
N GLY A 584 -8.30 31.35 -13.55
CA GLY A 584 -9.38 31.40 -14.54
C GLY A 584 -10.62 30.62 -14.12
N LEU A 585 -10.47 29.51 -13.39
CA LEU A 585 -11.59 28.74 -12.84
C LEU A 585 -12.21 29.46 -11.64
N ALA A 586 -11.36 29.97 -10.73
CA ALA A 586 -11.83 30.73 -9.56
C ALA A 586 -12.69 31.94 -9.98
N GLN A 587 -12.24 32.72 -10.96
CA GLN A 587 -12.92 33.93 -11.43
C GLN A 587 -14.26 33.68 -12.16
N GLN A 588 -14.54 32.43 -12.57
CA GLN A 588 -15.83 32.05 -13.14
C GLN A 588 -16.91 31.91 -12.05
N HIS A 589 -16.54 31.79 -10.77
CA HIS A 589 -17.51 31.84 -9.69
C HIS A 589 -18.02 33.28 -9.46
N PRO A 590 -19.34 33.50 -9.38
CA PRO A 590 -19.89 34.78 -8.94
C PRO A 590 -19.29 35.21 -7.60
N GLY A 591 -18.94 36.49 -7.44
CA GLY A 591 -18.35 37.03 -6.20
C GLY A 591 -16.85 36.75 -5.99
N ALA A 592 -16.26 35.74 -6.62
CA ALA A 592 -14.82 35.42 -6.55
C ALA A 592 -13.98 36.28 -7.51
N GLN A 593 -14.24 37.59 -7.51
CA GLN A 593 -13.60 38.54 -8.43
C GLN A 593 -12.48 39.27 -7.70
N LEU A 594 -11.34 39.33 -8.37
CA LEU A 594 -10.16 40.03 -7.86
C LEU A 594 -10.15 41.45 -8.44
N GLY A 595 -10.14 42.44 -7.56
CA GLY A 595 -10.01 43.85 -7.96
C GLY A 595 -8.62 44.15 -8.51
N ALA A 596 -8.48 45.28 -9.20
CA ALA A 596 -7.18 45.78 -9.67
C ALA A 596 -6.38 46.49 -8.57
N ASP A 597 -6.78 46.38 -7.30
CA ASP A 597 -6.11 47.06 -6.19
C ASP A 597 -4.75 46.44 -5.86
N ALA A 598 -3.87 47.27 -5.29
CA ALA A 598 -2.49 46.88 -5.02
C ALA A 598 -2.38 45.71 -4.03
N ALA A 599 -3.34 45.56 -3.11
CA ALA A 599 -3.36 44.49 -2.11
C ALA A 599 -3.68 43.13 -2.76
N THR A 600 -4.68 43.10 -3.64
CA THR A 600 -5.06 41.92 -4.44
C THR A 600 -3.91 41.50 -5.36
N LEU A 601 -3.27 42.46 -6.03
CA LEU A 601 -2.10 42.19 -6.87
C LEU A 601 -0.90 41.68 -6.05
N ALA A 602 -0.70 42.17 -4.81
CA ALA A 602 0.34 41.68 -3.92
C ALA A 602 0.05 40.24 -3.42
N ALA A 603 -1.18 39.95 -3.01
CA ALA A 603 -1.62 38.62 -2.60
C ALA A 603 -1.47 37.60 -3.74
N LEU A 604 -1.81 38.00 -4.97
CA LEU A 604 -1.60 37.17 -6.16
C LEU A 604 -0.10 36.93 -6.41
N ARG A 605 0.75 37.97 -6.35
CA ARG A 605 2.21 37.78 -6.48
C ARG A 605 2.79 36.84 -5.42
N GLN A 606 2.24 36.87 -4.21
CA GLN A 606 2.63 35.98 -3.12
C GLN A 606 2.15 34.54 -3.36
N ALA A 607 0.93 34.35 -3.84
CA ALA A 607 0.38 33.02 -4.20
C ALA A 607 1.06 32.39 -5.44
N ALA A 608 1.62 33.21 -6.34
CA ALA A 608 2.39 32.75 -7.50
C ALA A 608 3.79 32.21 -7.15
N ALA A 609 4.27 32.41 -5.92
CA ALA A 609 5.63 32.05 -5.51
C ALA A 609 5.64 30.74 -4.73
N PRO A 610 5.96 29.63 -5.42
CA PRO A 610 6.88 28.70 -4.77
C PRO A 610 8.02 28.23 -5.70
N ASN A 611 8.39 28.94 -6.78
CA ASN A 611 9.65 28.76 -7.55
C ASN A 611 9.83 29.75 -8.73
N GLY A 612 10.09 31.04 -8.49
CA GLY A 612 10.55 31.90 -9.60
C GLY A 612 10.51 33.39 -9.33
N ALA A 613 11.67 34.04 -9.41
CA ALA A 613 11.77 35.46 -9.64
C ALA A 613 11.11 35.84 -10.98
N ASP A 614 10.57 37.05 -11.03
CA ASP A 614 10.08 37.79 -12.20
C ASP A 614 8.63 37.55 -12.68
N GLY A 615 7.72 38.40 -12.20
CA GLY A 615 6.90 39.24 -13.08
C GLY A 615 5.66 38.67 -13.78
N SER A 616 4.48 39.06 -13.25
CA SER A 616 3.14 39.16 -13.89
C SER A 616 2.15 37.99 -13.75
N LEU A 617 0.90 38.36 -13.43
CA LEU A 617 -0.19 37.52 -12.90
C LEU A 617 -0.94 36.64 -13.91
N PHE A 618 -0.49 36.63 -15.17
CA PHE A 618 -1.33 36.17 -16.29
C PHE A 618 -0.68 35.06 -17.15
N ALA A 619 0.52 34.54 -16.82
CA ALA A 619 1.27 33.64 -17.73
C ALA A 619 1.14 32.15 -17.42
N SER A 620 0.95 31.74 -16.17
CA SER A 620 0.78 30.33 -15.82
C SER A 620 0.53 30.13 -14.32
N ASN A 621 -0.45 29.27 -14.02
CA ASN A 621 -0.73 28.55 -12.76
C ASN A 621 -0.57 29.31 -11.44
N LEU A 622 -1.12 30.53 -11.35
CA LEU A 622 -1.54 31.02 -10.05
C LEU A 622 -2.64 30.10 -9.52
N ALA A 623 -2.27 29.31 -8.51
CA ALA A 623 -3.16 28.44 -7.78
C ALA A 623 -3.70 29.23 -6.58
N LEU A 624 -5.02 29.46 -6.57
CA LEU A 624 -5.71 30.14 -5.47
C LEU A 624 -6.61 29.16 -4.74
N PRO A 625 -6.93 29.40 -3.46
CA PRO A 625 -7.96 28.63 -2.77
C PRO A 625 -9.24 28.55 -3.60
N ASP A 626 -9.82 27.37 -3.70
CA ASP A 626 -11.08 27.15 -4.43
C ASP A 626 -12.22 27.91 -3.73
N PRO A 627 -12.88 28.89 -4.40
CA PRO A 627 -13.96 29.66 -3.78
C PRO A 627 -15.16 28.80 -3.35
N ALA A 628 -15.31 27.59 -3.90
CA ALA A 628 -16.40 26.67 -3.54
C ALA A 628 -16.16 25.94 -2.20
N GLY A 629 -14.90 25.86 -1.74
CA GLY A 629 -14.54 25.15 -0.52
C GLY A 629 -14.69 26.03 0.72
N GLU A 630 -15.62 25.68 1.60
CA GLU A 630 -15.84 26.41 2.86
C GLU A 630 -14.83 25.99 3.94
N GLY A 631 -14.45 24.71 3.96
CA GLY A 631 -13.57 24.18 5.01
C GLY A 631 -13.20 22.72 4.82
N ILE A 632 -12.71 22.12 5.89
CA ILE A 632 -12.28 20.71 5.94
C ILE A 632 -13.35 19.88 6.63
N ALA A 633 -13.72 18.77 6.01
CA ALA A 633 -14.45 17.68 6.63
C ALA A 633 -13.48 16.55 6.95
N ALA A 634 -13.39 16.19 8.23
CA ALA A 634 -12.56 15.10 8.70
C ALA A 634 -13.45 13.96 9.21
N PHE A 635 -13.29 12.76 8.64
CA PHE A 635 -14.09 11.59 8.99
C PHE A 635 -13.21 10.39 9.35
N SER A 636 -13.33 9.89 10.58
CA SER A 636 -12.68 8.64 11.00
C SER A 636 -13.40 7.46 10.39
N ARG A 637 -12.66 6.59 9.67
CA ARG A 637 -13.25 5.33 9.22
C ARG A 637 -13.62 4.46 10.43
N PRO A 638 -14.89 4.01 10.55
CA PRO A 638 -15.28 3.14 11.64
C PRO A 638 -14.59 1.77 11.54
N ALA A 639 -14.32 1.16 12.69
CA ALA A 639 -13.94 -0.25 12.74
C ALA A 639 -15.09 -1.14 12.21
N PRO A 640 -14.80 -2.34 11.68
CA PRO A 640 -15.85 -3.24 11.21
C PRO A 640 -16.96 -3.45 12.26
N GLY A 641 -18.20 -3.17 11.89
CA GLY A 641 -19.37 -3.30 12.77
C GLY A 641 -19.66 -2.10 13.70
N ALA A 642 -18.82 -1.05 13.70
CA ALA A 642 -19.10 0.18 14.44
C ALA A 642 -20.07 1.10 13.66
N ALA A 643 -20.87 1.87 14.40
CA ALA A 643 -21.78 2.85 13.81
C ALA A 643 -21.02 3.95 13.05
N ALA A 644 -21.63 4.45 11.96
CA ALA A 644 -21.10 5.59 11.22
C ALA A 644 -21.07 6.84 12.12
N GLN A 645 -19.96 7.58 12.07
CA GLN A 645 -19.80 8.83 12.81
C GLN A 645 -20.11 10.02 11.89
N GLU A 646 -20.56 11.15 12.44
CA GLU A 646 -20.69 12.37 11.65
C GLU A 646 -19.31 12.97 11.34
N PRO A 647 -19.12 13.62 10.18
CA PRO A 647 -17.86 14.28 9.86
C PRO A 647 -17.63 15.50 10.76
N LEU A 648 -16.39 15.67 11.21
CA LEU A 648 -15.95 16.85 11.94
C LEU A 648 -15.64 17.97 10.95
N LEU A 649 -16.52 18.98 10.88
CA LEU A 649 -16.39 20.12 9.98
C LEU A 649 -15.62 21.27 10.67
N HIS A 650 -14.72 21.90 9.92
CA HIS A 650 -14.01 23.12 10.34
C HIS A 650 -13.81 24.07 9.17
N GLY A 651 -14.38 25.27 9.26
CA GLY A 651 -14.29 26.30 8.21
C GLY A 651 -12.89 26.91 8.12
N TRP A 652 -12.47 27.32 6.92
CA TRP A 652 -11.22 28.06 6.76
C TRP A 652 -11.34 29.46 7.37
N SER A 653 -10.38 29.84 8.21
CA SER A 653 -10.27 31.20 8.72
C SER A 653 -9.70 32.18 7.69
N GLY A 654 -10.12 33.45 7.75
CA GLY A 654 -9.66 34.52 6.85
C GLY A 654 -10.65 34.85 5.73
N ALA A 655 -10.24 35.73 4.82
CA ALA A 655 -11.04 36.11 3.65
C ALA A 655 -10.36 35.61 2.38
N TRP A 656 -11.14 35.03 1.46
CA TRP A 656 -10.62 34.68 0.13
C TRP A 656 -10.04 35.92 -0.57
N PRO A 657 -8.86 35.84 -1.22
CA PRO A 657 -8.06 34.65 -1.51
C PRO A 657 -7.00 34.29 -0.47
N THR A 658 -6.94 34.97 0.68
CA THR A 658 -5.92 34.80 1.73
C THR A 658 -6.46 34.00 2.92
N LEU A 659 -6.83 32.74 2.68
CA LEU A 659 -7.27 31.83 3.74
C LEU A 659 -6.06 31.33 4.57
N THR A 660 -6.27 31.16 5.87
CA THR A 660 -5.24 30.70 6.81
C THR A 660 -5.07 29.18 6.71
N ALA A 661 -3.82 28.72 6.81
CA ALA A 661 -3.51 27.30 6.86
C ALA A 661 -3.90 26.69 8.22
N GLY A 662 -4.42 25.47 8.20
CA GLY A 662 -4.66 24.65 9.39
C GLY A 662 -3.47 23.74 9.70
N GLN A 663 -3.55 23.01 10.80
CA GLN A 663 -2.54 22.02 11.18
C GLN A 663 -3.20 20.70 11.59
N LEU A 664 -2.71 19.58 11.06
CA LEU A 664 -3.02 18.24 11.57
C LEU A 664 -1.89 17.82 12.51
N THR A 665 -2.22 17.43 13.74
CA THR A 665 -1.23 16.97 14.72
C THR A 665 -1.65 15.63 15.32
N LEU A 666 -0.72 14.68 15.33
CA LEU A 666 -0.88 13.38 15.96
C LEU A 666 -0.20 13.38 17.33
N LEU A 667 -0.96 13.05 18.37
CA LEU A 667 -0.53 13.01 19.76
C LEU A 667 -0.80 11.62 20.39
N GLU A 668 -0.13 11.35 21.50
CA GLU A 668 -0.47 10.21 22.37
C GLU A 668 -1.76 10.50 23.14
N ALA A 669 -2.68 9.54 23.17
CA ALA A 669 -3.92 9.69 23.93
C ALA A 669 -3.67 9.55 25.45
N PRO A 670 -4.32 10.38 26.28
CA PRO A 670 -4.23 10.27 27.73
C PRO A 670 -5.03 9.06 28.29
N GLY A 671 -5.82 8.37 27.46
CA GLY A 671 -6.67 7.25 27.86
C GLY A 671 -6.70 6.14 26.79
N ALA A 672 -7.60 5.17 26.98
CA ALA A 672 -7.66 3.95 26.15
C ALA A 672 -8.41 4.12 24.81
N ALA A 673 -8.99 5.29 24.53
CA ALA A 673 -9.76 5.56 23.32
C ALA A 673 -9.06 6.60 22.44
N ALA A 674 -9.14 6.41 21.12
CA ALA A 674 -8.73 7.43 20.16
C ALA A 674 -9.70 8.61 20.19
N THR A 675 -9.18 9.82 20.08
CA THR A 675 -9.98 11.05 19.97
C THR A 675 -9.55 11.85 18.74
N VAL A 676 -10.53 12.46 18.08
CA VAL A 676 -10.34 13.37 16.94
C VAL A 676 -11.15 14.62 17.25
N ALA A 677 -10.49 15.77 17.29
CA ALA A 677 -11.16 17.04 17.58
C ALA A 677 -10.42 18.22 16.98
N TRP A 678 -11.16 19.28 16.65
CA TRP A 678 -10.61 20.58 16.30
C TRP A 678 -10.36 21.40 17.57
N VAL A 679 -9.17 22.00 17.66
CA VAL A 679 -8.78 22.96 18.70
C VAL A 679 -8.22 24.20 18.01
N GLY A 680 -9.07 25.21 17.80
CA GLY A 680 -8.73 26.33 16.91
C GLY A 680 -8.49 25.82 15.48
N GLU A 681 -7.39 26.23 14.85
CA GLU A 681 -6.99 25.78 13.50
C GLU A 681 -6.26 24.42 13.47
N GLN A 682 -6.21 23.72 14.62
CA GLN A 682 -5.49 22.47 14.76
C GLN A 682 -6.43 21.27 14.87
N LEU A 683 -6.42 20.40 13.86
CA LEU A 683 -7.02 19.08 13.91
C LEU A 683 -6.12 18.16 14.71
N THR A 684 -6.50 17.89 15.95
CA THR A 684 -5.73 17.05 16.86
C THR A 684 -6.31 15.64 16.87
N VAL A 685 -5.45 14.66 16.60
CA VAL A 685 -5.76 13.25 16.74
C VAL A 685 -4.90 12.67 17.84
N ALA A 686 -5.53 12.13 18.89
CA ALA A 686 -4.82 11.46 19.96
C ALA A 686 -5.07 9.95 19.87
N LEU A 687 -3.99 9.15 19.77
CA LEU A 687 -4.07 7.70 19.65
C LEU A 687 -3.46 6.99 20.89
N PRO A 688 -4.16 6.01 21.49
CA PRO A 688 -3.59 5.11 22.48
C PRO A 688 -2.43 4.30 21.90
N ALA A 689 -1.56 3.78 22.77
CA ALA A 689 -0.46 2.92 22.37
C ALA A 689 -0.96 1.73 21.54
N ALA A 690 -0.32 1.50 20.39
CA ALA A 690 -0.66 0.47 19.40
C ALA A 690 -1.98 0.67 18.62
N GLU A 691 -2.63 1.83 18.74
CA GLU A 691 -3.81 2.14 17.93
C GLU A 691 -3.41 2.65 16.53
N GLN A 692 -4.27 2.36 15.54
CA GLN A 692 -4.18 2.91 14.18
C GLN A 692 -5.55 3.48 13.79
N LEU A 693 -5.54 4.62 13.12
CA LEU A 693 -6.74 5.30 12.63
C LEU A 693 -6.53 5.74 11.18
N THR A 694 -7.55 5.59 10.34
CA THR A 694 -7.58 6.20 9.00
C THR A 694 -8.58 7.34 9.00
N LEU A 695 -8.10 8.53 8.69
CA LEU A 695 -8.87 9.77 8.62
C LEU A 695 -9.08 10.14 7.16
N GLU A 696 -10.32 10.27 6.72
CA GLU A 696 -10.68 10.77 5.40
C GLU A 696 -10.86 12.29 5.48
N LEU A 697 -10.01 13.01 4.75
CA LEU A 697 -10.04 14.46 4.64
C LEU A 697 -10.65 14.86 3.29
N SER A 698 -11.71 15.64 3.33
CA SER A 698 -12.34 16.22 2.15
C SER A 698 -12.66 17.68 2.41
N THR A 699 -13.08 18.39 1.38
CA THR A 699 -13.55 19.77 1.50
C THR A 699 -15.06 19.77 1.51
N PHE A 700 -15.66 20.40 2.52
CA PHE A 700 -17.11 20.59 2.53
C PHE A 700 -17.45 21.89 1.78
N LEU A 701 -18.58 21.86 1.09
CA LEU A 701 -18.96 22.90 0.14
C LEU A 701 -19.67 24.05 0.84
N ARG A 702 -19.43 25.25 0.33
CA ARG A 702 -20.23 26.41 0.68
C ARG A 702 -21.63 26.26 0.09
N GLY A 703 -22.66 26.49 0.92
CA GLY A 703 -24.05 26.13 0.60
C GLY A 703 -24.60 26.67 -0.71
N ASP A 704 -24.23 27.90 -1.09
CA ASP A 704 -24.67 28.58 -2.32
C ASP A 704 -23.93 28.12 -3.59
N PHE A 705 -22.88 27.30 -3.47
CA PHE A 705 -22.05 26.90 -4.61
C PHE A 705 -22.51 25.61 -5.29
N LEU A 706 -23.42 24.83 -4.70
CA LEU A 706 -23.86 23.57 -5.28
C LEU A 706 -24.47 23.76 -6.69
N ASP A 707 -25.19 24.85 -6.92
CA ASP A 707 -25.79 25.19 -8.21
C ASP A 707 -24.76 25.51 -9.31
N HIS A 708 -23.50 25.77 -8.92
CA HIS A 708 -22.41 26.01 -9.85
C HIS A 708 -21.97 24.72 -10.56
N PHE A 709 -22.23 23.54 -10.00
CA PHE A 709 -21.74 22.26 -10.52
C PHE A 709 -22.74 21.59 -11.46
N ALA A 710 -22.25 21.02 -12.55
CA ALA A 710 -23.06 20.30 -13.54
C ALA A 710 -23.80 19.10 -12.94
N ILE A 711 -23.22 18.49 -11.90
CA ILE A 711 -23.80 17.35 -11.20
C ILE A 711 -25.17 17.63 -10.59
N LYS A 712 -25.46 18.89 -10.20
CA LYS A 712 -26.70 19.30 -9.53
C LYS A 712 -27.95 18.95 -10.33
N GLU A 713 -27.87 18.93 -11.66
CA GLU A 713 -28.98 18.57 -12.54
C GLU A 713 -29.49 17.13 -12.35
N GLN A 714 -28.62 16.22 -11.94
CA GLN A 714 -28.91 14.78 -11.81
C GLN A 714 -28.82 14.28 -10.37
N LEU A 715 -28.41 15.15 -9.44
CA LEU A 715 -28.13 14.80 -8.06
C LEU A 715 -29.44 14.53 -7.29
N PRO A 716 -29.62 13.36 -6.67
CA PRO A 716 -30.78 13.09 -5.82
C PRO A 716 -30.80 14.05 -4.62
N SER A 717 -31.98 14.53 -4.21
CA SER A 717 -32.12 15.50 -3.11
C SER A 717 -31.48 15.04 -1.80
N GLU A 718 -31.46 13.73 -1.54
CA GLU A 718 -30.89 13.11 -0.34
C GLU A 718 -29.35 13.15 -0.36
N SER A 719 -28.73 13.21 -1.54
CA SER A 719 -27.29 13.29 -1.73
C SER A 719 -26.75 14.72 -1.67
N GLU A 720 -27.61 15.74 -1.74
CA GLU A 720 -27.22 17.14 -1.57
C GLU A 720 -26.60 17.40 -0.20
N ALA A 721 -27.19 16.85 0.87
CA ALA A 721 -26.64 16.94 2.21
C ALA A 721 -25.23 16.33 2.27
N THR A 722 -25.03 15.17 1.65
CA THR A 722 -23.73 14.50 1.57
C THR A 722 -22.70 15.34 0.82
N VAL A 723 -23.09 16.01 -0.27
CA VAL A 723 -22.22 16.94 -1.01
C VAL A 723 -21.81 18.13 -0.12
N LEU A 724 -22.78 18.76 0.54
CA LEU A 724 -22.56 19.90 1.44
C LEU A 724 -21.67 19.54 2.65
N LEU A 725 -21.74 18.31 3.14
CA LEU A 725 -20.90 17.79 4.23
C LEU A 725 -19.51 17.29 3.78
N GLY A 726 -19.18 17.41 2.48
CA GLY A 726 -17.88 16.97 1.95
C GLY A 726 -17.77 15.45 1.78
N ARG A 727 -18.88 14.71 1.69
CA ARG A 727 -18.88 13.24 1.69
C ARG A 727 -19.19 12.63 0.32
N HIS A 728 -19.42 13.44 -0.72
CA HIS A 728 -19.82 12.93 -2.03
C HIS A 728 -18.62 12.78 -2.97
N PRO A 729 -18.24 11.55 -3.36
CA PRO A 729 -16.95 11.29 -4.03
C PRO A 729 -16.78 11.97 -5.40
N LEU A 730 -17.87 12.26 -6.12
CA LEU A 730 -17.81 12.98 -7.41
C LEU A 730 -17.67 14.50 -7.29
N VAL A 731 -17.91 15.09 -6.11
CA VAL A 731 -17.88 16.55 -5.91
C VAL A 731 -16.82 16.95 -4.90
N THR A 732 -16.71 16.19 -3.81
CA THR A 732 -15.84 16.43 -2.67
C THR A 732 -15.04 15.15 -2.36
N PRO A 733 -14.18 14.68 -3.29
CA PRO A 733 -13.39 13.48 -3.10
C PRO A 733 -12.54 13.55 -1.84
N ALA A 734 -12.50 12.45 -1.09
CA ALA A 734 -11.73 12.36 0.14
C ALA A 734 -10.31 11.83 -0.10
N HIS A 735 -9.35 12.36 0.66
CA HIS A 735 -7.98 11.91 0.76
C HIS A 735 -7.77 11.19 2.09
N ALA A 736 -7.29 9.94 2.05
CA ALA A 736 -7.12 9.13 3.25
C ALA A 736 -5.74 9.36 3.88
N VAL A 737 -5.73 9.76 5.15
CA VAL A 737 -4.52 9.97 5.97
C VAL A 737 -4.46 8.88 7.04
N ARG A 738 -3.34 8.16 7.10
CA ARG A 738 -3.10 7.09 8.07
C ARG A 738 -2.34 7.63 9.29
N LEU A 739 -2.85 7.31 10.48
CA LEU A 739 -2.31 7.78 11.75
C LEU A 739 -1.98 6.54 12.59
N VAL A 740 -0.74 6.44 13.07
CA VAL A 740 -0.23 5.24 13.74
C VAL A 740 0.47 5.61 15.05
N HIS A 741 0.06 5.00 16.15
CA HIS A 741 0.87 4.97 17.36
C HIS A 741 1.68 3.67 17.40
N ALA A 742 2.91 3.74 16.87
CA ALA A 742 3.83 2.62 16.79
C ALA A 742 4.49 2.36 18.15
N VAL A 743 4.45 1.11 18.62
CA VAL A 743 5.07 0.70 19.88
C VAL A 743 6.28 -0.18 19.61
N ARG A 744 7.41 0.10 20.26
CA ARG A 744 8.65 -0.67 20.07
C ARG A 744 8.44 -2.10 20.55
N ARG A 745 7.89 -2.25 21.76
CA ARG A 745 7.54 -3.55 22.35
C ARG A 745 6.03 -3.71 22.51
N PRO A 746 5.48 -4.95 22.41
CA PRO A 746 4.06 -5.19 22.66
C PRO A 746 3.60 -4.65 24.02
N CYS A 747 2.52 -3.86 24.05
CA CYS A 747 1.98 -3.19 25.25
C CYS A 747 1.72 -4.07 26.48
N GLN A 748 1.62 -5.40 26.32
CA GLN A 748 1.38 -6.34 27.41
C GLN A 748 2.37 -7.50 27.30
N ARG A 749 2.98 -7.89 28.43
CA ARG A 749 3.77 -9.12 28.49
C ARG A 749 2.85 -10.33 28.31
N PRO A 750 3.22 -11.31 27.47
CA PRO A 750 2.44 -12.53 27.38
C PRO A 750 2.42 -13.23 28.74
N ALA A 751 1.26 -13.67 29.21
CA ALA A 751 1.11 -14.32 30.52
C ALA A 751 0.09 -15.45 30.42
N GLY A 752 0.16 -16.45 31.30
CA GLY A 752 -0.78 -17.56 31.32
C GLY A 752 -0.19 -18.85 31.88
N THR A 753 -0.94 -19.94 31.73
CA THR A 753 -0.46 -21.29 32.01
C THR A 753 -0.68 -22.20 30.81
N LEU A 754 0.13 -23.25 30.72
CA LEU A 754 -0.01 -24.31 29.73
C LEU A 754 -0.21 -25.64 30.47
N VAL A 755 -1.21 -26.40 30.05
CA VAL A 755 -1.44 -27.77 30.53
C VAL A 755 -1.12 -28.73 29.40
N ALA A 756 -0.17 -29.65 29.62
CA ALA A 756 0.17 -30.68 28.65
C ALA A 756 -0.82 -31.84 28.72
N ALA A 757 -1.30 -32.30 27.57
CA ALA A 757 -2.12 -33.50 27.42
C ALA A 757 -1.51 -34.41 26.35
N ARG A 758 -1.60 -35.73 26.59
CA ARG A 758 -1.16 -36.80 25.68
C ARG A 758 -2.13 -37.97 25.76
N GLU A 759 -2.26 -38.70 24.66
CA GLU A 759 -2.87 -40.04 24.62
C GLU A 759 -1.77 -41.13 24.63
N PRO A 760 -2.12 -42.38 25.01
CA PRO A 760 -1.18 -43.50 24.97
C PRO A 760 -0.47 -43.65 23.60
N GLY A 761 0.85 -43.81 23.63
CA GLY A 761 1.72 -43.98 22.47
C GLY A 761 2.02 -42.71 21.65
N GLN A 762 1.46 -41.55 21.99
CA GLN A 762 1.68 -40.33 21.21
C GLN A 762 3.11 -39.77 21.36
N PRO A 763 3.82 -39.43 20.27
CA PRO A 763 5.18 -38.85 20.31
C PRO A 763 5.20 -37.31 20.44
N PHE A 764 4.04 -36.69 20.67
CA PHE A 764 3.87 -35.24 20.84
C PHE A 764 3.00 -34.93 22.06
N ALA A 765 2.97 -33.67 22.47
CA ALA A 765 2.06 -33.16 23.50
C ALA A 765 1.17 -32.03 22.95
N LEU A 766 -0.10 -32.03 23.34
CA LEU A 766 -1.01 -30.92 23.10
C LEU A 766 -1.03 -30.01 24.33
N LEU A 767 -0.62 -28.77 24.16
CA LEU A 767 -0.54 -27.75 25.20
C LEU A 767 -1.80 -26.89 25.15
N ARG A 768 -2.64 -27.01 26.16
CA ARG A 768 -3.87 -26.22 26.29
C ARG A 768 -3.57 -24.93 27.07
N PRO A 769 -3.76 -23.75 26.47
CA PRO A 769 -3.57 -22.48 27.17
C PRO A 769 -4.72 -22.17 28.15
N SER A 770 -4.40 -21.62 29.32
CA SER A 770 -5.40 -21.13 30.29
C SER A 770 -4.91 -19.93 31.10
N PRO A 771 -5.53 -18.76 30.91
CA PRO A 771 -5.59 -18.07 29.62
C PRO A 771 -4.18 -17.57 29.23
N LEU A 772 -3.81 -17.68 27.95
CA LEU A 772 -2.59 -17.04 27.42
C LEU A 772 -2.95 -15.62 26.95
N GLY A 773 -2.77 -14.62 27.82
CA GLY A 773 -3.09 -13.22 27.54
C GLY A 773 -2.03 -12.56 26.64
N VAL A 774 -2.46 -11.93 25.56
CA VAL A 774 -1.64 -11.09 24.66
C VAL A 774 -2.40 -9.83 24.28
N HIS A 775 -1.71 -8.72 24.07
CA HIS A 775 -2.33 -7.51 23.54
C HIS A 775 -2.37 -7.58 22.01
N GLY A 776 -3.51 -8.00 21.46
CA GLY A 776 -3.70 -8.23 20.02
C GLY A 776 -3.25 -7.04 19.17
N LYS A 777 -3.69 -5.83 19.49
CA LYS A 777 -3.35 -4.60 18.73
C LYS A 777 -1.85 -4.26 18.67
N SER A 778 -1.01 -4.79 19.56
CA SER A 778 0.45 -4.53 19.55
C SER A 778 1.29 -5.73 19.13
N THR A 779 0.73 -6.94 19.20
CA THR A 779 1.43 -8.19 18.89
C THR A 779 1.06 -8.65 17.49
N THR A 780 2.05 -8.96 16.64
CA THR A 780 1.78 -9.58 15.33
C THR A 780 1.91 -11.10 15.37
N LYS A 781 2.79 -11.60 16.24
CA LYS A 781 3.16 -13.01 16.31
C LYS A 781 3.57 -13.34 17.74
N LEU A 782 3.19 -14.54 18.18
CA LEU A 782 3.63 -15.14 19.44
C LEU A 782 4.47 -16.38 19.12
N GLU A 783 5.74 -16.36 19.48
CA GLU A 783 6.64 -17.51 19.36
C GLU A 783 6.72 -18.26 20.69
N ILE A 784 6.49 -19.56 20.65
CA ILE A 784 6.65 -20.44 21.80
C ILE A 784 7.91 -21.28 21.60
N THR A 785 8.81 -21.22 22.57
CA THR A 785 9.99 -22.09 22.65
C THR A 785 9.96 -22.88 23.95
N ALA A 786 10.62 -24.03 23.96
CA ALA A 786 10.69 -24.93 25.09
C ALA A 786 12.14 -25.14 25.54
N ALA A 787 12.33 -25.40 26.82
CA ALA A 787 13.60 -25.80 27.41
C ALA A 787 13.37 -26.91 28.43
N TRP A 788 14.22 -27.94 28.41
CA TRP A 788 14.16 -29.08 29.34
C TRP A 788 15.53 -29.75 29.44
N THR A 789 15.68 -30.66 30.40
CA THR A 789 16.85 -31.54 30.50
C THR A 789 16.52 -32.87 29.85
N GLU A 790 17.27 -33.25 28.81
CA GLU A 790 17.13 -34.54 28.15
C GLU A 790 17.97 -35.58 28.89
N TYR A 791 17.33 -36.65 29.35
CA TYR A 791 17.97 -37.78 29.99
C TYR A 791 18.24 -38.86 28.95
N SER A 792 19.50 -39.23 28.81
CA SER A 792 19.92 -40.44 28.10
C SER A 792 20.35 -41.50 29.11
N ASP A 793 20.87 -42.63 28.63
CA ASP A 793 21.38 -43.70 29.48
C ASP A 793 22.34 -43.15 30.54
N GLU A 794 23.52 -42.63 30.17
CA GLU A 794 24.54 -42.18 31.15
C GLU A 794 24.67 -40.65 31.28
N THR A 795 24.13 -39.90 30.32
CA THR A 795 24.38 -38.45 30.24
C THR A 795 23.09 -37.66 30.24
N THR A 796 23.16 -36.45 30.78
CA THR A 796 22.10 -35.45 30.65
C THR A 796 22.55 -34.34 29.72
N ARG A 797 21.61 -33.83 28.91
CA ARG A 797 21.86 -32.71 28.00
C ARG A 797 20.77 -31.67 28.17
N SER A 798 21.16 -30.42 28.40
CA SER A 798 20.20 -29.31 28.38
C SER A 798 19.76 -29.00 26.95
N VAL A 799 18.45 -29.02 26.71
CA VAL A 799 17.83 -28.51 25.51
C VAL A 799 17.29 -27.12 25.83
N VAL A 800 17.72 -26.12 25.06
CA VAL A 800 17.35 -24.72 25.27
C VAL A 800 16.75 -24.16 24.00
N ALA A 801 15.67 -23.38 24.14
CA ALA A 801 15.02 -22.67 23.04
C ALA A 801 14.58 -23.55 21.86
N ALA A 802 14.14 -24.79 22.13
CA ALA A 802 13.56 -25.65 21.11
C ALA A 802 12.26 -25.02 20.57
N PRO A 803 12.09 -24.87 19.24
CA PRO A 803 10.89 -24.26 18.68
C PRO A 803 9.68 -25.18 18.87
N VAL A 804 8.59 -24.63 19.41
CA VAL A 804 7.32 -25.36 19.56
C VAL A 804 6.38 -24.96 18.44
N GLN A 805 5.97 -23.69 18.43
CA GLN A 805 5.03 -23.16 17.45
C GLN A 805 5.14 -21.63 17.39
N ALA A 806 4.79 -21.05 16.23
CA ALA A 806 4.59 -19.62 16.06
C ALA A 806 3.13 -19.37 15.66
N VAL A 807 2.45 -18.49 16.38
CA VAL A 807 1.04 -18.14 16.13
C VAL A 807 0.93 -16.70 15.67
N VAL A 808 0.25 -16.46 14.55
CA VAL A 808 -0.08 -15.11 14.08
C VAL A 808 -1.23 -14.56 14.91
N ILE A 809 -1.09 -13.32 15.39
CA ILE A 809 -2.07 -12.67 16.25
C ILE A 809 -2.73 -11.52 15.49
N GLY A 810 -4.03 -11.62 15.27
CA GLY A 810 -4.86 -10.56 14.73
C GLY A 810 -5.01 -9.37 15.69
N PRO A 811 -5.23 -8.14 15.19
CA PRO A 811 -5.44 -6.94 16.03
C PRO A 811 -6.54 -7.07 17.08
N TYR A 812 -7.53 -7.93 16.84
CA TYR A 812 -8.71 -8.09 17.66
C TYR A 812 -8.77 -9.46 18.37
N ASP A 813 -7.72 -10.27 18.25
CA ASP A 813 -7.65 -11.56 18.93
C ASP A 813 -7.48 -11.33 20.43
N THR A 814 -8.34 -11.94 21.23
CA THR A 814 -8.35 -11.82 22.69
C THR A 814 -7.83 -13.06 23.41
N ALA A 815 -7.69 -14.19 22.70
CA ALA A 815 -7.17 -15.45 23.22
C ALA A 815 -6.66 -16.36 22.09
N LEU A 816 -5.81 -17.34 22.44
CA LEU A 816 -5.46 -18.45 21.55
C LEU A 816 -6.59 -19.49 21.57
N GLY A 817 -7.23 -19.72 20.42
CA GLY A 817 -8.43 -20.57 20.31
C GLY A 817 -8.15 -22.08 20.22
N GLU A 818 -6.94 -22.50 19.84
CA GLU A 818 -6.58 -23.90 19.58
C GLU A 818 -5.42 -24.37 20.48
N PRO A 819 -5.40 -25.65 20.89
CA PRO A 819 -4.24 -26.25 21.58
C PRO A 819 -2.97 -26.15 20.72
N LEU A 820 -1.85 -25.81 21.36
CA LEU A 820 -0.54 -25.78 20.69
C LEU A 820 0.05 -27.19 20.63
N ARG A 821 0.68 -27.56 19.53
CA ARG A 821 1.29 -28.89 19.37
C ARG A 821 2.80 -28.80 19.57
N HIS A 822 3.33 -29.55 20.55
CA HIS A 822 4.77 -29.69 20.78
C HIS A 822 5.25 -31.07 20.34
N GLU A 823 6.04 -31.11 19.27
CA GLU A 823 6.71 -32.33 18.80
C GLU A 823 7.90 -32.67 19.70
N LEU A 824 7.84 -33.84 20.33
CA LEU A 824 8.91 -34.35 21.21
C LEU A 824 9.70 -35.47 20.53
N GLY A 825 9.06 -36.22 19.62
CA GLY A 825 9.67 -37.29 18.84
C GLY A 825 9.71 -38.65 19.55
N ASP A 826 9.30 -38.73 20.81
CA ASP A 826 9.25 -39.96 21.60
C ASP A 826 8.15 -39.92 22.66
N THR A 827 8.00 -40.99 23.44
CA THR A 827 6.97 -41.14 24.48
C THR A 827 7.45 -40.80 25.88
N ARG A 828 8.64 -40.20 26.05
CA ARG A 828 9.27 -39.98 27.37
C ARG A 828 8.60 -38.85 28.14
N HIS A 829 8.67 -38.95 29.47
CA HIS A 829 8.38 -37.87 30.41
C HIS A 829 9.45 -36.78 30.34
N ARG A 830 9.01 -35.51 30.45
CA ARG A 830 9.88 -34.34 30.57
C ARG A 830 9.24 -33.27 31.44
N LEU A 831 10.05 -32.59 32.25
CA LEU A 831 9.67 -31.31 32.85
C LEU A 831 10.08 -30.16 31.91
N VAL A 832 9.12 -29.55 31.22
CA VAL A 832 9.38 -28.58 30.14
C VAL A 832 9.02 -27.16 30.57
N SER A 833 9.98 -26.25 30.50
CA SER A 833 9.76 -24.80 30.66
C SER A 833 9.48 -24.16 29.31
N TYR A 834 8.38 -23.40 29.19
CA TYR A 834 8.00 -22.73 27.94
C TYR A 834 8.26 -21.22 28.04
N THR A 835 8.91 -20.65 27.03
CA THR A 835 9.12 -19.20 26.89
C THR A 835 8.24 -18.68 25.77
N LEU A 836 7.33 -17.77 26.13
CA LEU A 836 6.47 -17.02 25.23
C LEU A 836 7.18 -15.75 24.79
N THR A 837 7.33 -15.53 23.49
CA THR A 837 7.98 -14.35 22.90
C THR A 837 6.97 -13.62 22.01
N ALA A 838 6.45 -12.50 22.51
CA ALA A 838 5.55 -11.65 21.74
C ALA A 838 6.36 -10.68 20.87
N VAL A 839 6.04 -10.61 19.58
CA VAL A 839 6.71 -9.79 18.57
C VAL A 839 5.86 -8.55 18.25
N SER A 840 6.46 -7.35 18.32
CA SER A 840 5.77 -6.10 17.94
C SER A 840 5.37 -6.09 16.47
N ARG A 841 4.15 -5.64 16.18
CA ARG A 841 3.64 -5.44 14.81
C ARG A 841 4.15 -4.18 14.10
N PHE A 842 4.92 -3.36 14.80
CA PHE A 842 5.29 -2.03 14.34
C PHE A 842 6.74 -1.94 13.87
N ARG A 843 7.43 -3.07 13.67
CA ARG A 843 8.86 -3.12 13.27
C ARG A 843 9.20 -2.19 12.10
N GLN A 844 8.31 -2.05 11.12
CA GLN A 844 8.51 -1.18 9.94
C GLN A 844 8.54 0.33 10.24
N PHE A 845 8.08 0.75 11.43
CA PHE A 845 8.08 2.15 11.84
C PHE A 845 9.32 2.54 12.64
N PHE A 846 10.26 1.61 12.84
CA PHE A 846 11.51 1.85 13.55
C PHE A 846 12.70 1.63 12.61
N GLN A 847 13.89 2.08 13.01
CA GLN A 847 15.09 2.02 12.16
C GLN A 847 15.48 0.58 11.86
N ALA A 848 15.94 0.33 10.63
CA ALA A 848 16.30 -1.01 10.19
C ALA A 848 17.52 -1.59 10.95
N ASN A 849 18.42 -0.72 11.44
CA ASN A 849 19.63 -1.10 12.20
C ASN A 849 19.36 -1.47 13.66
N GLU A 850 18.16 -1.26 14.18
CA GLU A 850 17.81 -1.73 15.53
C GLU A 850 17.72 -3.25 15.57
N ALA A 851 18.27 -3.85 16.62
CA ALA A 851 18.24 -5.29 16.83
C ALA A 851 16.80 -5.79 17.02
N ASP A 852 16.47 -6.95 16.44
CA ASP A 852 15.11 -7.49 16.50
C ASP A 852 14.68 -7.79 17.94
N GLU A 853 15.63 -8.08 18.84
CA GLU A 853 15.39 -8.28 20.28
C GLU A 853 14.75 -7.06 20.95
N ALA A 854 14.96 -5.85 20.43
CA ALA A 854 14.34 -4.63 20.95
C ALA A 854 12.82 -4.58 20.72
N PHE A 855 12.30 -5.44 19.83
CA PHE A 855 10.88 -5.53 19.45
C PHE A 855 10.16 -6.73 20.09
N LEU A 856 10.85 -7.43 21.00
CA LEU A 856 10.37 -8.65 21.63
C LEU A 856 10.08 -8.42 23.11
N VAL A 857 9.05 -9.11 23.60
CA VAL A 857 8.79 -9.26 25.03
C VAL A 857 8.68 -10.74 25.35
N LYS A 858 9.56 -11.21 26.24
CA LYS A 858 9.67 -12.61 26.64
C LYS A 858 9.09 -12.82 28.04
N THR A 859 8.36 -13.91 28.20
CA THR A 859 7.92 -14.43 29.50
C THR A 859 8.18 -15.92 29.56
N THR A 860 8.93 -16.37 30.56
CA THR A 860 9.10 -17.80 30.84
C THR A 860 8.03 -18.24 31.83
N LEU A 861 7.26 -19.26 31.44
CA LEU A 861 6.22 -19.85 32.28
C LEU A 861 6.82 -20.85 33.28
N PRO A 862 6.10 -21.18 34.37
CA PRO A 862 6.45 -22.31 35.22
C PRO A 862 6.60 -23.61 34.41
N ALA A 863 7.48 -24.51 34.86
CA ALA A 863 7.72 -25.76 34.17
C ALA A 863 6.47 -26.67 34.21
N VAL A 864 6.17 -27.29 33.07
CA VAL A 864 5.00 -28.14 32.86
C VAL A 864 5.47 -29.59 32.80
N SER A 865 4.89 -30.45 33.65
CA SER A 865 5.12 -31.89 33.58
C SER A 865 4.41 -32.45 32.34
N VAL A 866 5.18 -32.97 31.38
CA VAL A 866 4.67 -33.68 30.21
C VAL A 866 4.78 -35.18 30.49
N PRO A 867 3.66 -35.90 30.68
CA PRO A 867 3.70 -37.29 31.12
C PRO A 867 4.32 -38.23 30.08
N SER A 868 4.94 -39.32 30.54
CA SER A 868 5.28 -40.45 29.68
C SER A 868 4.00 -41.05 29.10
N SER A 869 3.96 -41.24 27.78
CA SER A 869 2.79 -41.80 27.07
C SER A 869 2.91 -43.29 26.76
N ALA A 870 4.00 -43.95 27.17
CA ALA A 870 4.21 -45.37 26.98
C ALA A 870 4.65 -46.05 28.28
N ARG A 871 4.36 -47.35 28.39
CA ARG A 871 4.86 -48.18 29.48
C ARG A 871 6.38 -48.29 29.41
N PRO A 872 7.07 -48.31 30.56
CA PRO A 872 8.47 -48.69 30.60
C PRO A 872 8.67 -50.13 30.12
N GLN A 873 9.79 -50.41 29.47
CA GLN A 873 10.19 -51.77 29.15
C GLN A 873 10.57 -52.53 30.44
N PRO A 874 10.35 -53.86 30.51
CA PRO A 874 10.73 -54.65 31.67
C PRO A 874 12.25 -54.52 31.95
N PRO A 875 12.66 -54.45 33.23
CA PRO A 875 14.07 -54.42 33.57
C PRO A 875 14.71 -55.78 33.26
N VAL A 876 15.90 -55.79 32.68
CA VAL A 876 16.70 -57.02 32.55
C VAL A 876 17.65 -57.08 33.74
N VAL A 877 17.39 -58.02 34.66
CA VAL A 877 18.20 -58.21 35.87
C VAL A 877 19.42 -59.06 35.53
N ARG A 878 20.61 -58.49 35.67
CA ARG A 878 21.89 -59.17 35.43
C ARG A 878 22.30 -60.04 36.61
N SER A 879 22.15 -59.52 37.83
CA SER A 879 22.44 -60.26 39.07
C SER A 879 21.67 -59.67 40.24
N THR A 880 21.39 -60.47 41.27
CA THR A 880 20.98 -59.96 42.58
C THR A 880 21.92 -60.51 43.63
N ARG A 881 22.50 -59.64 44.46
CA ARG A 881 23.50 -60.06 45.45
C ARG A 881 23.38 -59.28 46.76
N PRO A 882 23.87 -59.82 47.88
CA PRO A 882 23.97 -59.05 49.11
C PRO A 882 24.82 -57.79 48.90
N ALA A 883 24.38 -56.69 49.50
CA ALA A 883 25.05 -55.41 49.43
C ALA A 883 25.29 -54.83 50.82
N PHE A 884 26.29 -53.98 50.94
CA PHE A 884 26.77 -53.47 52.21
C PHE A 884 26.84 -51.95 52.17
N HIS A 885 26.44 -51.34 53.28
CA HIS A 885 26.68 -49.93 53.56
C HIS A 885 27.42 -49.82 54.89
N TRP A 886 28.57 -49.16 54.89
CA TRP A 886 29.42 -49.01 56.07
C TRP A 886 29.25 -47.60 56.64
N GLU A 887 28.97 -47.51 57.93
CA GLU A 887 28.97 -46.29 58.73
C GLU A 887 30.11 -46.41 59.75
N GLN A 888 31.03 -45.44 59.77
CA GLN A 888 32.12 -45.41 60.74
C GLN A 888 32.01 -44.15 61.61
N GLU A 889 31.91 -44.33 62.91
CA GLU A 889 31.99 -43.28 63.91
C GLU A 889 33.38 -43.33 64.57
N SER A 890 34.25 -42.37 64.19
CA SER A 890 35.59 -42.24 64.77
C SER A 890 35.53 -41.65 66.19
N PRO A 891 36.44 -42.05 67.09
CA PRO A 891 36.45 -41.56 68.46
C PRO A 891 36.74 -40.05 68.54
N ALA A 892 35.93 -39.32 69.32
CA ALA A 892 36.09 -37.86 69.50
C ALA A 892 37.27 -37.48 70.41
N THR A 893 37.72 -38.41 71.27
CA THR A 893 38.83 -38.24 72.22
C THR A 893 39.58 -39.57 72.38
N ALA A 894 40.85 -39.52 72.78
CA ALA A 894 41.64 -40.70 73.11
C ALA A 894 40.94 -41.53 74.21
N GLY A 895 40.64 -42.80 73.93
CA GLY A 895 39.92 -43.72 74.83
C GLY A 895 38.43 -43.90 74.54
N SER A 896 37.83 -43.13 73.63
CA SER A 896 36.44 -43.37 73.17
C SER A 896 36.35 -44.58 72.22
N PRO A 897 35.21 -45.30 72.19
CA PRO A 897 34.99 -46.40 71.24
C PRO A 897 35.04 -45.91 69.79
N GLN A 898 35.75 -46.64 68.93
CA GLN A 898 35.51 -46.61 67.50
C GLN A 898 34.35 -47.56 67.19
N THR A 899 33.30 -47.05 66.57
CA THR A 899 32.13 -47.86 66.21
C THR A 899 32.04 -47.96 64.70
N ILE A 900 32.06 -49.18 64.19
CA ILE A 900 31.81 -49.50 62.78
C ILE A 900 30.47 -50.21 62.70
N ARG A 901 29.50 -49.63 61.99
CA ARG A 901 28.23 -50.28 61.69
C ARG A 901 28.22 -50.69 60.24
N ARG A 902 28.10 -51.99 59.98
CA ARG A 902 27.93 -52.54 58.64
C ARG A 902 26.47 -52.91 58.46
N ARG A 903 25.75 -52.08 57.71
CA ARG A 903 24.38 -52.34 57.28
C ARG A 903 24.42 -53.31 56.12
N GLN A 904 23.98 -54.55 56.34
CA GLN A 904 24.02 -55.65 55.35
C GLN A 904 22.63 -56.13 54.94
N SER A 905 21.59 -55.54 55.55
CA SER A 905 20.17 -55.75 55.26
C SER A 905 19.74 -55.22 53.88
N ARG A 906 20.57 -55.45 52.85
CA ARG A 906 20.41 -54.86 51.53
C ARG A 906 20.74 -55.84 50.41
N LEU A 907 20.00 -55.75 49.31
CA LEU A 907 20.28 -56.46 48.07
C LEU A 907 20.60 -55.47 46.97
N ARG A 908 21.71 -55.67 46.27
CA ARG A 908 22.02 -54.95 45.03
C ARG A 908 21.42 -55.72 43.87
N VAL A 909 20.54 -55.07 43.14
CA VAL A 909 20.00 -55.55 41.86
C VAL A 909 20.78 -54.85 40.75
N GLU A 910 21.60 -55.58 40.00
CA GLU A 910 22.28 -55.07 38.82
C GLU A 910 21.38 -55.25 37.58
N LEU A 911 21.37 -54.24 36.71
CA LEU A 911 20.43 -54.07 35.59
C LEU A 911 21.20 -53.81 34.30
N GLU A 912 20.71 -54.38 33.19
CA GLU A 912 21.26 -54.04 31.86
C GLU A 912 20.85 -52.64 31.40
N ARG A 913 21.74 -52.06 30.60
CA ARG A 913 21.54 -50.80 29.89
C ARG A 913 20.52 -50.98 28.74
N PRO A 914 19.84 -49.91 28.27
CA PRO A 914 19.90 -48.54 28.77
C PRO A 914 18.82 -48.21 29.82
N TRP A 915 19.08 -47.20 30.65
CA TRP A 915 18.15 -46.62 31.63
C TRP A 915 17.52 -45.29 31.13
N PHE A 916 16.53 -44.76 31.86
CA PHE A 916 15.73 -43.57 31.49
C PHE A 916 14.98 -43.69 30.15
N GLN A 917 14.51 -44.89 29.80
CA GLN A 917 13.78 -45.12 28.54
C GLN A 917 12.42 -44.41 28.48
N THR A 918 11.83 -44.11 29.64
CA THR A 918 10.59 -43.36 29.82
C THR A 918 10.81 -41.92 30.31
N GLY A 919 12.06 -41.46 30.35
CA GLY A 919 12.41 -40.07 30.66
C GLY A 919 12.82 -39.84 32.12
N GLU A 920 12.83 -38.55 32.48
CA GLU A 920 13.25 -38.07 33.81
C GLU A 920 12.46 -38.77 34.92
N GLY A 921 13.12 -39.13 36.02
CA GLY A 921 12.46 -39.73 37.18
C GLY A 921 12.13 -41.22 37.09
N GLU A 922 12.58 -41.93 36.05
CA GLU A 922 12.47 -43.40 35.95
C GLU A 922 13.22 -44.09 37.11
N ARG A 923 12.51 -44.98 37.83
CA ARG A 923 12.96 -45.66 39.03
C ARG A 923 12.81 -47.18 38.90
N LEU A 924 13.54 -47.94 39.71
CA LEU A 924 13.25 -49.37 39.90
C LEU A 924 12.21 -49.51 41.00
N ALA A 925 11.09 -50.17 40.75
CA ALA A 925 10.11 -50.50 41.77
C ALA A 925 10.27 -51.95 42.24
N VAL A 926 10.27 -52.14 43.56
CA VAL A 926 10.00 -53.44 44.18
C VAL A 926 8.49 -53.60 44.31
N VAL A 927 7.97 -54.71 43.81
CA VAL A 927 6.53 -54.96 43.71
C VAL A 927 6.08 -55.84 44.87
N ILE A 928 5.08 -55.35 45.61
CA ILE A 928 4.46 -56.03 46.75
C ILE A 928 2.93 -55.99 46.65
N GLY A 929 2.26 -56.82 47.45
CA GLY A 929 0.80 -56.91 47.45
C GLY A 929 0.12 -55.72 48.16
N PRO A 930 -1.09 -55.33 47.75
CA PRO A 930 -1.88 -54.32 48.46
C PRO A 930 -2.43 -54.84 49.81
N SER A 931 -2.41 -56.15 50.04
CA SER A 931 -2.81 -56.82 51.27
C SER A 931 -1.80 -57.91 51.66
N ASN A 932 -1.74 -58.25 52.94
CA ASN A 932 -1.05 -59.43 53.46
C ASN A 932 -2.03 -60.31 54.25
N PRO A 933 -2.37 -61.55 53.81
CA PRO A 933 -1.86 -62.21 52.60
C PRO A 933 -2.40 -61.59 51.29
N PRO A 934 -1.66 -61.70 50.18
CA PRO A 934 -2.10 -61.22 48.86
C PRO A 934 -3.03 -62.21 48.15
N ASP A 935 -3.82 -61.70 47.20
CA ASP A 935 -4.65 -62.50 46.29
C ASP A 935 -3.80 -63.60 45.61
N PRO A 936 -4.23 -64.88 45.65
CA PRO A 936 -3.56 -65.98 44.95
C PRO A 936 -3.20 -65.70 43.49
N ALA A 937 -4.01 -64.92 42.76
CA ALA A 937 -3.72 -64.55 41.37
C ALA A 937 -2.53 -63.57 41.24
N ALA A 938 -2.28 -62.75 42.26
CA ALA A 938 -1.20 -61.77 42.28
C ALA A 938 0.12 -62.35 42.81
N GLN A 939 0.08 -63.40 43.64
CA GLN A 939 1.25 -64.02 44.30
C GLN A 939 2.47 -64.28 43.39
N PRO A 940 2.33 -64.74 42.14
CA PRO A 940 3.48 -64.95 41.24
C PRO A 940 4.25 -63.67 40.89
N PHE A 941 3.64 -62.50 41.07
CA PHE A 941 4.17 -61.20 40.68
C PHE A 941 4.71 -60.37 41.86
N LEU A 942 4.78 -60.94 43.05
CA LEU A 942 5.11 -60.21 44.28
C LEU A 942 6.45 -60.67 44.87
N THR A 943 7.10 -59.77 45.57
CA THR A 943 8.28 -60.05 46.38
C THR A 943 7.94 -61.04 47.49
N GLN A 944 8.81 -62.03 47.68
CA GLN A 944 8.63 -63.12 48.64
C GLN A 944 9.85 -63.23 49.54
N VAL A 945 9.60 -63.56 50.80
CA VAL A 945 10.64 -63.86 51.80
C VAL A 945 10.44 -65.27 52.34
N GLY A 946 11.51 -66.05 52.37
CA GLY A 946 11.58 -67.36 52.99
C GLY A 946 12.62 -67.39 54.12
N GLY A 947 12.42 -68.27 55.10
CA GLY A 947 13.44 -68.51 56.14
C GLY A 947 14.67 -69.21 55.58
N ASP A 948 15.81 -69.09 56.28
CA ASP A 948 17.01 -69.87 55.98
C ASP A 948 16.72 -71.37 56.23
N PRO A 949 17.01 -72.28 55.26
CA PRO A 949 16.71 -73.70 55.40
C PRO A 949 17.74 -74.49 56.23
N ILE A 950 18.88 -73.89 56.58
CA ILE A 950 20.00 -74.51 57.30
C ILE A 950 19.89 -74.25 58.81
N TRP A 951 19.49 -73.04 59.20
CA TRP A 951 19.53 -72.58 60.60
C TRP A 951 18.15 -72.51 61.25
N ASP A 952 18.07 -72.84 62.55
CA ASP A 952 16.85 -72.60 63.33
C ASP A 952 16.76 -71.10 63.68
N THR A 953 15.80 -70.40 63.09
CA THR A 953 15.59 -68.96 63.21
C THR A 953 14.10 -68.64 63.09
N PRO A 954 13.59 -67.56 63.72
CA PRO A 954 12.19 -67.16 63.56
C PRO A 954 11.80 -67.01 62.08
N LEU A 955 10.61 -67.50 61.71
CA LEU A 955 10.13 -67.39 60.33
C LEU A 955 9.87 -65.92 59.99
N PRO A 956 10.42 -65.41 58.88
CA PRO A 956 10.14 -64.06 58.43
C PRO A 956 8.71 -63.93 57.90
N GLU A 957 8.18 -62.70 57.86
CA GLU A 957 6.92 -62.40 57.18
C GLU A 957 7.07 -62.67 55.67
N GLN A 958 6.32 -63.66 55.16
CA GLN A 958 6.46 -64.14 53.78
C GLN A 958 6.20 -63.05 52.73
N TRP A 959 5.26 -62.15 53.01
CA TRP A 959 4.83 -61.07 52.13
C TRP A 959 5.15 -59.73 52.78
N PRO A 960 6.26 -59.08 52.40
CA PRO A 960 6.67 -57.84 53.06
C PRO A 960 5.69 -56.71 52.76
N THR A 961 5.40 -55.91 53.80
CA THR A 961 4.64 -54.66 53.69
C THR A 961 5.58 -53.48 53.35
N PRO A 962 5.07 -52.31 52.92
CA PRO A 962 5.95 -51.18 52.59
C PRO A 962 6.91 -50.77 53.72
N GLN A 963 6.54 -50.97 54.98
CA GLN A 963 7.39 -50.67 56.15
C GLN A 963 8.62 -51.57 56.26
N ALA A 964 8.62 -52.71 55.57
CA ALA A 964 9.79 -53.58 55.52
C ALA A 964 10.97 -52.97 54.75
N PHE A 965 10.67 -51.99 53.89
CA PHE A 965 11.60 -51.34 52.97
C PHE A 965 12.08 -50.00 53.52
N ALA A 966 13.38 -49.74 53.36
CA ALA A 966 14.00 -48.46 53.70
C ALA A 966 14.79 -47.90 52.51
N ALA A 967 15.23 -46.64 52.62
CA ALA A 967 15.95 -45.93 51.55
C ALA A 967 15.19 -45.88 50.21
N THR A 968 13.85 -45.80 50.27
CA THR A 968 12.97 -45.70 49.11
C THR A 968 13.06 -44.32 48.47
N ALA A 969 13.08 -44.28 47.13
CA ALA A 969 13.11 -43.04 46.35
C ALA A 969 11.71 -42.45 46.16
N GLY A 970 10.87 -42.40 47.20
CA GLY A 970 9.50 -41.88 47.14
C GLY A 970 8.49 -42.72 47.91
N ALA A 971 7.25 -42.25 47.96
CA ALA A 971 6.16 -42.99 48.60
C ALA A 971 5.76 -44.21 47.76
N PRO A 972 5.44 -45.36 48.39
CA PRO A 972 4.82 -46.49 47.72
C PRO A 972 3.50 -46.09 47.05
N ALA A 973 3.27 -46.55 45.82
CA ALA A 973 2.09 -46.20 45.04
C ALA A 973 1.34 -47.45 44.57
N GLN A 974 0.00 -47.41 44.61
CA GLN A 974 -0.83 -48.44 43.99
C GLN A 974 -0.89 -48.22 42.48
N VAL A 975 -0.52 -49.24 41.71
CA VAL A 975 -0.42 -49.18 40.25
C VAL A 975 -1.03 -50.42 39.61
N ALA A 976 -1.52 -50.25 38.39
CA ALA A 976 -2.07 -51.35 37.59
C ALA A 976 -0.95 -52.10 36.86
N THR A 977 -1.05 -53.43 36.84
CA THR A 977 -0.15 -54.28 36.03
C THR A 977 -0.47 -54.20 34.53
N ASP A 978 0.46 -54.64 33.68
CA ASP A 978 0.40 -54.50 32.21
C ASP A 978 -0.90 -55.09 31.57
N ALA A 979 -1.50 -56.10 32.21
CA ALA A 979 -2.75 -56.72 31.76
C ALA A 979 -4.02 -56.16 32.44
N GLY A 980 -3.91 -55.16 33.31
CA GLY A 980 -5.01 -54.69 34.17
C GLY A 980 -5.56 -55.77 35.12
N ALA A 981 -4.85 -56.90 35.24
CA ALA A 981 -5.33 -58.11 35.89
C ALA A 981 -5.27 -58.03 37.43
N ALA A 982 -4.40 -57.16 37.97
CA ALA A 982 -4.26 -56.93 39.40
C ALA A 982 -3.68 -55.53 39.70
N THR A 983 -4.06 -54.98 40.85
CA THR A 983 -3.44 -53.79 41.46
C THR A 983 -2.32 -54.24 42.39
N VAL A 984 -1.13 -53.68 42.22
CA VAL A 984 0.06 -53.95 43.05
C VAL A 984 0.54 -52.65 43.70
N VAL A 985 1.42 -52.76 44.70
CA VAL A 985 2.11 -51.62 45.30
C VAL A 985 3.54 -51.58 44.78
N ALA A 986 3.90 -50.51 44.10
CA ALA A 986 5.26 -50.23 43.65
C ALA A 986 6.00 -49.44 44.75
N VAL A 987 7.07 -50.03 45.28
CA VAL A 987 7.99 -49.39 46.23
C VAL A 987 9.21 -48.88 45.46
N PRO A 988 9.34 -47.55 45.23
CA PRO A 988 10.35 -47.01 44.32
C PRO A 988 11.74 -46.94 44.94
N TYR A 989 12.76 -47.23 44.13
CA TYR A 989 14.19 -47.11 44.44
C TYR A 989 14.92 -46.40 43.30
N GLU A 990 15.90 -45.60 43.66
CA GLU A 990 16.76 -44.89 42.72
C GLU A 990 17.77 -45.86 42.11
N ALA A 991 17.97 -45.76 40.79
CA ALA A 991 18.98 -46.53 40.08
C ALA A 991 20.24 -45.68 39.93
N TRP A 992 21.40 -46.30 40.14
CA TRP A 992 22.70 -45.66 40.12
C TRP A 992 23.57 -46.32 39.05
N PHE A 993 24.39 -45.53 38.36
CA PHE A 993 25.30 -46.03 37.33
C PHE A 993 26.72 -46.22 37.87
N HIS A 994 27.29 -47.41 37.68
CA HIS A 994 28.67 -47.73 38.06
C HIS A 994 29.17 -48.91 37.22
N ASP A 995 30.44 -48.90 36.79
CA ASP A 995 31.09 -49.99 36.06
C ASP A 995 30.26 -50.57 34.89
N ASP A 996 29.74 -49.69 34.03
CA ASP A 996 28.96 -50.03 32.83
C ASP A 996 27.62 -50.78 33.11
N CYS A 997 27.11 -50.68 34.34
CA CYS A 997 25.79 -51.19 34.70
C CYS A 997 24.99 -50.22 35.57
N TRP A 998 23.66 -50.35 35.48
CA TRP A 998 22.76 -49.72 36.42
C TRP A 998 22.54 -50.64 37.61
N TYR A 999 22.41 -50.11 38.82
CA TYR A 999 22.04 -50.92 39.97
C TYR A 999 21.13 -50.17 40.93
N ALA A 1000 20.34 -50.91 41.69
CA ALA A 1000 19.54 -50.39 42.79
C ALA A 1000 19.81 -51.20 44.06
N ASP A 1001 19.98 -50.49 45.17
CA ASP A 1001 20.31 -51.07 46.46
C ASP A 1001 19.06 -51.09 47.35
N ILE A 1002 18.39 -52.26 47.40
CA ILE A 1002 17.10 -52.47 48.06
C ILE A 1002 17.33 -52.82 49.54
N ALA A 1003 16.95 -51.94 50.45
CA ALA A 1003 17.13 -52.14 51.89
C ALA A 1003 15.89 -52.75 52.54
N LEU A 1004 16.06 -53.87 53.23
CA LEU A 1004 15.00 -54.57 53.96
C LEU A 1004 15.37 -54.78 55.45
N PRO A 1005 15.60 -53.70 56.23
CA PRO A 1005 16.08 -53.82 57.60
C PRO A 1005 15.11 -54.56 58.53
N ALA A 1006 13.80 -54.40 58.35
CA ALA A 1006 12.82 -55.12 59.17
C ALA A 1006 12.86 -56.64 58.94
N VAL A 1007 13.10 -57.06 57.69
CA VAL A 1007 13.24 -58.48 57.33
C VAL A 1007 14.51 -59.06 57.94
N ALA A 1008 15.63 -58.36 57.81
CA ALA A 1008 16.92 -58.77 58.37
C ALA A 1008 16.95 -58.78 59.91
N ALA A 1009 16.11 -57.96 60.57
CA ALA A 1009 15.97 -57.96 62.03
C ALA A 1009 15.06 -59.07 62.55
N ALA A 1010 14.16 -59.61 61.70
CA ALA A 1010 13.19 -60.62 62.08
C ALA A 1010 13.73 -62.05 62.00
N SER A 1011 14.65 -62.33 61.06
CA SER A 1011 15.14 -63.67 60.77
C SER A 1011 16.61 -63.62 60.35
N TYR A 1012 17.39 -64.65 60.68
CA TYR A 1012 18.81 -64.75 60.32
C TYR A 1012 18.95 -65.29 58.89
N CYS A 1013 19.66 -64.54 58.03
CA CYS A 1013 19.92 -64.89 56.62
C CYS A 1013 18.68 -65.33 55.79
N PRO A 1014 17.51 -64.67 55.89
CA PRO A 1014 16.33 -65.08 55.14
C PRO A 1014 16.56 -64.91 53.64
N PHE A 1015 15.99 -65.81 52.83
CA PHE A 1015 16.04 -65.72 51.37
C PHE A 1015 14.96 -64.78 50.87
N VAL A 1016 15.37 -63.72 50.17
CA VAL A 1016 14.45 -62.77 49.54
C VAL A 1016 14.49 -62.99 48.03
N GLN A 1017 13.31 -63.21 47.45
CA GLN A 1017 13.12 -63.20 46.00
C GLN A 1017 12.33 -61.95 45.64
N LEU A 1018 13.02 -60.95 45.09
CA LEU A 1018 12.41 -59.68 44.71
C LEU A 1018 11.58 -59.86 43.45
N ALA A 1019 10.44 -59.17 43.40
CA ALA A 1019 9.73 -58.87 42.15
C ALA A 1019 10.00 -57.41 41.83
N VAL A 1020 10.62 -57.14 40.69
CA VAL A 1020 11.05 -55.80 40.29
C VAL A 1020 10.46 -55.39 38.95
N ALA A 1021 10.22 -54.10 38.78
CA ALA A 1021 9.73 -53.51 37.54
C ALA A 1021 10.34 -52.12 37.36
N ARG A 1022 10.40 -51.63 36.13
CA ARG A 1022 10.68 -50.21 35.89
C ARG A 1022 9.42 -49.41 36.18
N TYR A 1023 9.57 -48.29 36.87
CA TYR A 1023 8.47 -47.46 37.35
C TYR A 1023 8.71 -45.99 37.02
N GLN A 1024 7.75 -45.38 36.32
CA GLN A 1024 7.75 -43.98 35.95
C GLN A 1024 6.53 -43.30 36.59
N PRO A 1025 6.70 -42.61 37.75
CA PRO A 1025 5.59 -42.00 38.49
C PRO A 1025 4.85 -40.92 37.67
N ASP A 1026 5.52 -40.26 36.74
CA ASP A 1026 4.94 -39.23 35.88
C ASP A 1026 4.53 -39.78 34.50
N SER A 1027 3.89 -40.94 34.47
CA SER A 1027 3.26 -41.51 33.26
C SER A 1027 1.77 -41.20 33.19
N LEU A 1028 1.17 -41.38 32.01
CA LEU A 1028 -0.29 -41.48 31.91
C LEU A 1028 -0.79 -42.62 32.80
N THR A 1029 -1.99 -42.43 33.37
CA THR A 1029 -2.60 -43.39 34.28
C THR A 1029 -2.64 -44.78 33.67
N GLN A 1030 -2.31 -45.79 34.48
CA GLN A 1030 -2.16 -47.20 34.11
C GLN A 1030 -0.90 -47.54 33.30
N LEU A 1031 -0.06 -46.58 32.86
CA LEU A 1031 1.19 -46.85 32.13
C LEU A 1031 2.45 -46.73 33.00
N GLU A 1032 2.30 -46.55 34.30
CA GLU A 1032 3.39 -46.21 35.22
C GLU A 1032 4.39 -47.35 35.44
N LEU A 1033 3.95 -48.60 35.28
CA LEU A 1033 4.73 -49.81 35.60
C LEU A 1033 4.97 -50.68 34.36
N SER A 1034 6.21 -51.18 34.22
CA SER A 1034 6.55 -52.23 33.26
C SER A 1034 5.97 -53.60 33.64
N ALA A 1035 6.13 -54.59 32.76
CA ALA A 1035 6.02 -55.99 33.16
C ALA A 1035 6.99 -56.32 34.30
N ILE A 1036 6.56 -57.19 35.21
CA ILE A 1036 7.25 -57.54 36.45
C ILE A 1036 8.21 -58.69 36.20
N VAL A 1037 9.45 -58.55 36.70
CA VAL A 1037 10.52 -59.54 36.58
C VAL A 1037 10.93 -60.01 37.97
N ARG A 1038 11.09 -61.32 38.17
CA ARG A 1038 11.56 -61.87 39.45
C ARG A 1038 13.07 -62.05 39.44
N THR A 1039 13.70 -61.78 40.57
CA THR A 1039 15.12 -62.09 40.78
C THR A 1039 15.29 -63.56 41.18
N GLU A 1040 16.53 -64.01 41.26
CA GLU A 1040 16.88 -65.23 42.00
C GLU A 1040 16.65 -65.01 43.51
N PRO A 1041 16.38 -66.07 44.29
CA PRO A 1041 16.30 -65.98 45.75
C PRO A 1041 17.71 -65.81 46.33
N VAL A 1042 17.95 -64.71 47.05
CA VAL A 1042 19.27 -64.35 47.59
C VAL A 1042 19.18 -64.21 49.11
N PRO A 1043 20.17 -64.70 49.89
CA PRO A 1043 20.18 -64.51 51.33
C PRO A 1043 20.38 -63.03 51.68
N LEU A 1044 19.53 -62.51 52.56
CA LEU A 1044 19.64 -61.16 53.11
C LEU A 1044 20.51 -61.21 54.37
N LEU A 1045 21.69 -60.61 54.32
CA LEU A 1045 22.63 -60.68 55.43
C LEU A 1045 22.18 -59.78 56.60
N PRO A 1046 22.37 -60.21 57.85
CA PRO A 1046 21.98 -59.44 59.02
C PRO A 1046 22.93 -58.25 59.26
N ASP A 1047 22.40 -57.15 59.79
CA ASP A 1047 23.22 -56.00 60.18
C ASP A 1047 24.22 -56.37 61.29
N ARG A 1048 25.38 -55.71 61.27
CA ARG A 1048 26.45 -55.88 62.26
C ARG A 1048 26.93 -54.55 62.81
N THR A 1049 27.10 -54.48 64.13
CA THR A 1049 27.74 -53.36 64.83
C THR A 1049 29.00 -53.88 65.51
N LEU A 1050 30.16 -53.44 65.02
CA LEU A 1050 31.45 -53.70 65.63
C LEU A 1050 31.87 -52.47 66.44
N THR A 1051 31.99 -52.63 67.75
CA THR A 1051 32.55 -51.61 68.64
C THR A 1051 33.95 -52.05 69.08
N VAL A 1052 34.95 -51.20 68.84
CA VAL A 1052 36.34 -51.42 69.26
C VAL A 1052 36.73 -50.34 70.27
N THR A 1053 37.16 -50.75 71.46
CA THR A 1053 37.63 -49.87 72.53
C THR A 1053 39.04 -50.28 72.94
N GLN A 1054 39.87 -49.30 73.29
CA GLN A 1054 41.17 -49.52 73.93
C GLN A 1054 41.09 -48.96 75.35
N PRO A 1055 40.57 -49.73 76.32
CA PRO A 1055 40.34 -49.24 77.68
C PRO A 1055 41.66 -48.92 78.41
N GLU A 1056 42.74 -49.66 78.10
CA GLU A 1056 44.07 -49.48 78.68
C GLU A 1056 45.14 -49.51 77.57
N ALA A 1057 46.35 -49.02 77.83
CA ALA A 1057 47.41 -48.97 76.83
C ALA A 1057 47.80 -50.35 76.26
N GLU A 1058 47.65 -51.41 77.07
CA GLU A 1058 48.09 -52.77 76.76
C GLU A 1058 46.93 -53.72 76.41
N THR A 1059 45.68 -53.24 76.34
CA THR A 1059 44.52 -54.10 76.07
C THR A 1059 43.58 -53.50 75.03
N VAL A 1060 43.03 -54.35 74.16
CA VAL A 1060 41.97 -54.00 73.21
C VAL A 1060 40.74 -54.86 73.49
N GLU A 1061 39.57 -54.24 73.43
CA GLU A 1061 38.29 -54.87 73.60
C GLU A 1061 37.43 -54.68 72.36
N VAL A 1062 36.79 -55.75 71.89
CA VAL A 1062 35.84 -55.69 70.77
C VAL A 1062 34.51 -56.31 71.15
N LEU A 1063 33.44 -55.73 70.62
CA LEU A 1063 32.08 -56.22 70.73
C LEU A 1063 31.46 -56.23 69.34
N LEU A 1064 31.13 -57.42 68.82
CA LEU A 1064 30.38 -57.59 67.58
C LEU A 1064 28.93 -57.97 67.92
N GLU A 1065 28.00 -57.13 67.52
CA GLU A 1065 26.56 -57.26 67.79
C GLU A 1065 25.75 -57.38 66.49
N GLY A 1066 24.65 -58.13 66.55
CA GLY A 1066 23.73 -58.33 65.44
C GLY A 1066 22.91 -59.61 65.63
N LEU A 1067 21.90 -59.82 64.78
CA LEU A 1067 21.12 -61.06 64.80
C LEU A 1067 21.99 -62.23 64.31
N GLY A 1068 22.08 -63.29 65.12
CA GLY A 1068 22.74 -64.56 64.79
C GLY A 1068 21.74 -65.73 64.78
N PRO A 1069 22.14 -66.92 64.30
CA PRO A 1069 21.29 -68.12 64.32
C PRO A 1069 21.16 -68.67 65.75
N VAL A 1070 20.04 -69.32 66.08
CA VAL A 1070 19.76 -69.86 67.43
C VAL A 1070 20.33 -71.28 67.61
N GLY A 1071 20.46 -72.08 66.54
CA GLY A 1071 21.06 -73.42 66.61
C GLY A 1071 21.34 -74.02 65.23
N PRO A 1072 22.22 -75.06 65.12
CA PRO A 1072 22.73 -75.92 66.19
C PRO A 1072 23.85 -75.38 67.09
N GLN A 1073 24.55 -74.30 66.71
CA GLN A 1073 25.56 -73.61 67.53
C GLN A 1073 25.53 -72.10 67.22
N PRO A 1074 25.76 -71.21 68.21
CA PRO A 1074 25.88 -69.79 67.94
C PRO A 1074 27.13 -69.50 67.10
N ASN A 1075 27.08 -68.41 66.32
CA ASN A 1075 28.23 -67.93 65.56
C ASN A 1075 29.39 -67.60 66.50
N ARG A 1076 30.60 -67.97 66.09
CA ARG A 1076 31.84 -67.68 66.82
C ARG A 1076 32.45 -66.40 66.27
N VAL A 1077 32.84 -65.49 67.15
CA VAL A 1077 33.60 -64.28 66.83
C VAL A 1077 35.03 -64.48 67.29
N ASP A 1078 35.99 -64.22 66.41
CA ASP A 1078 37.41 -64.23 66.71
C ASP A 1078 37.95 -62.79 66.67
N LEU A 1079 38.57 -62.34 67.76
CA LEU A 1079 39.40 -61.14 67.87
C LEU A 1079 40.85 -61.55 67.64
N ILE A 1080 41.45 -61.08 66.56
CA ILE A 1080 42.82 -61.41 66.18
C ILE A 1080 43.66 -60.13 66.24
N VAL A 1081 44.70 -60.12 67.09
CA VAL A 1081 45.66 -59.01 67.19
C VAL A 1081 46.82 -59.31 66.24
N GLU A 1082 47.10 -58.38 65.34
CA GLU A 1082 48.16 -58.51 64.34
C GLU A 1082 49.13 -57.32 64.45
N GLN A 1083 50.43 -57.60 64.30
CA GLN A 1083 51.47 -56.60 64.22
C GLN A 1083 52.06 -56.57 62.82
N CYS A 1084 52.29 -55.36 62.31
CA CYS A 1084 52.90 -55.18 61.00
C CYS A 1084 54.41 -55.50 61.08
N ALA A 1085 54.83 -56.55 60.38
CA ALA A 1085 56.23 -56.87 60.13
C ALA A 1085 56.65 -56.18 58.83
N LEU A 1086 57.41 -55.09 58.96
CA LEU A 1086 57.86 -54.26 57.83
C LEU A 1086 59.39 -54.18 57.82
N PRO A 1087 60.02 -54.10 56.63
CA PRO A 1087 61.34 -53.50 56.50
C PRO A 1087 61.32 -52.03 57.02
N PRO A 1088 62.42 -51.49 57.56
CA PRO A 1088 62.46 -50.17 58.23
C PRO A 1088 61.95 -48.97 57.41
N GLU A 1089 61.86 -49.11 56.08
CA GLU A 1089 61.60 -48.02 55.14
C GLU A 1089 60.14 -47.98 54.63
N VAL A 1090 59.29 -48.95 55.03
CA VAL A 1090 57.92 -49.10 54.52
C VAL A 1090 56.91 -48.70 55.60
N ALA A 1091 55.94 -47.86 55.26
CA ALA A 1091 54.85 -47.51 56.17
C ALA A 1091 53.83 -48.66 56.31
N ALA A 1092 53.22 -48.83 57.49
CA ALA A 1092 52.24 -49.91 57.72
C ALA A 1092 51.00 -49.85 56.83
N SER A 1093 50.67 -48.68 56.28
CA SER A 1093 49.60 -48.51 55.30
C SER A 1093 49.93 -49.07 53.92
N ALA A 1094 51.19 -49.44 53.65
CA ALA A 1094 51.63 -49.90 52.34
C ALA A 1094 51.44 -51.42 52.12
N THR A 1095 50.95 -52.18 53.11
CA THR A 1095 50.64 -53.61 52.96
C THR A 1095 49.29 -53.98 53.59
N GLU A 1096 48.49 -54.74 52.86
CA GLU A 1096 47.25 -55.36 53.34
C GLU A 1096 47.42 -56.87 53.62
N LEU A 1097 48.58 -57.45 53.26
CA LEU A 1097 48.82 -58.89 53.31
C LEU A 1097 48.86 -59.41 54.75
N THR A 1098 47.98 -60.37 55.07
CA THR A 1098 48.03 -61.14 56.32
C THR A 1098 48.84 -62.40 56.12
N TRP A 1099 49.82 -62.66 56.99
CA TRP A 1099 50.65 -63.86 56.91
C TRP A 1099 50.10 -64.97 57.82
N LEU A 1100 49.66 -66.08 57.22
CA LEU A 1100 49.02 -67.20 57.92
C LEU A 1100 49.99 -68.37 58.26
N ALA A 1101 51.29 -68.18 58.04
CA ALA A 1101 52.36 -69.18 58.25
C ALA A 1101 53.55 -68.59 59.04
N ALA A 1102 54.74 -69.20 59.00
CA ALA A 1102 55.95 -68.62 59.59
C ALA A 1102 56.39 -67.38 58.81
N ALA A 1103 56.43 -66.21 59.45
CA ALA A 1103 56.72 -64.91 58.80
C ALA A 1103 58.11 -64.87 58.14
N SER A 1104 58.20 -64.24 56.96
CA SER A 1104 59.48 -63.93 56.30
C SER A 1104 59.83 -62.45 56.54
N PRO A 1105 61.09 -62.13 56.92
CA PRO A 1105 61.51 -60.74 57.11
C PRO A 1105 61.56 -59.91 55.82
N GLU A 1106 61.44 -60.54 54.65
CA GLU A 1106 61.52 -59.88 53.33
C GLU A 1106 60.17 -59.41 52.79
N VAL A 1107 59.04 -59.89 53.35
CA VAL A 1107 57.70 -59.58 52.84
C VAL A 1107 56.91 -58.74 53.86
N PRO A 1108 56.63 -57.46 53.57
CA PRO A 1108 55.77 -56.61 54.39
C PRO A 1108 54.41 -57.29 54.63
N SER A 1109 54.12 -57.69 55.87
CA SER A 1109 52.91 -58.44 56.18
C SER A 1109 52.45 -58.26 57.62
N TRP A 1110 51.17 -58.52 57.87
CA TRP A 1110 50.56 -58.51 59.20
C TRP A 1110 50.64 -59.91 59.80
N VAL A 1111 51.31 -60.00 60.96
CA VAL A 1111 51.63 -61.26 61.64
C VAL A 1111 50.80 -61.37 62.92
N LEU A 1112 50.21 -62.55 63.12
CA LEU A 1112 49.45 -62.90 64.31
C LEU A 1112 50.28 -62.72 65.60
N GLN A 1113 49.72 -62.02 66.58
CA GLN A 1113 50.28 -61.86 67.94
C GLN A 1113 49.42 -62.51 69.01
N GLY A 1114 48.10 -62.54 68.80
CA GLY A 1114 47.18 -63.14 69.75
C GLY A 1114 45.79 -63.32 69.17
N THR A 1115 45.03 -64.24 69.76
CA THR A 1115 43.64 -64.50 69.38
C THR A 1115 42.79 -64.76 70.60
N VAL A 1116 41.58 -64.20 70.60
CA VAL A 1116 40.53 -64.47 71.59
C VAL A 1116 39.24 -64.75 70.84
N SER A 1117 38.55 -65.83 71.20
CA SER A 1117 37.31 -66.25 70.54
C SER A 1117 36.15 -66.35 71.55
N GLY A 1118 34.94 -66.03 71.11
CA GLY A 1118 33.72 -66.22 71.90
C GLY A 1118 32.46 -66.17 71.05
N PRO A 1119 31.25 -66.35 71.61
CA PRO A 1119 30.02 -66.27 70.84
C PRO A 1119 29.69 -64.82 70.46
N LEU A 1120 28.97 -64.64 69.34
CA LEU A 1120 28.42 -63.34 68.91
C LEU A 1120 27.69 -62.62 70.05
N GLY A 1121 27.88 -61.30 70.18
CA GLY A 1121 27.32 -60.49 71.26
C GLY A 1121 28.14 -60.48 72.57
N THR A 1122 29.27 -61.21 72.63
CA THR A 1122 30.17 -61.21 73.79
C THR A 1122 31.29 -60.19 73.61
N ARG A 1123 31.67 -59.49 74.68
CA ARG A 1123 32.88 -58.64 74.71
C ARG A 1123 34.13 -59.51 74.78
N LEU A 1124 35.00 -59.41 73.78
CA LEU A 1124 36.28 -60.12 73.72
C LEU A 1124 37.41 -59.14 74.02
N ARG A 1125 38.31 -59.52 74.93
CA ARG A 1125 39.45 -58.69 75.35
C ARG A 1125 40.76 -59.41 75.09
N ALA A 1126 41.67 -58.78 74.35
CA ALA A 1126 43.00 -59.30 74.06
C ALA A 1126 44.10 -58.36 74.55
N ALA A 1127 45.24 -58.93 74.94
CA ALA A 1127 46.44 -58.18 75.26
C ALA A 1127 47.15 -57.72 73.97
N LEU A 1128 47.68 -56.49 73.99
CA LEU A 1128 48.50 -55.92 72.93
C LEU A 1128 49.98 -56.21 73.24
N PRO A 1129 50.80 -56.59 72.25
CA PRO A 1129 52.23 -56.80 72.46
C PRO A 1129 52.94 -55.46 72.81
N PRO A 1130 54.09 -55.51 73.50
CA PRO A 1130 54.85 -54.31 73.86
C PRO A 1130 55.26 -53.52 72.61
N ALA A 1131 55.08 -52.19 72.65
CA ALA A 1131 55.32 -51.31 71.53
C ALA A 1131 56.80 -51.31 71.10
N ALA A 1132 57.11 -51.97 69.98
CA ALA A 1132 58.38 -51.76 69.29
C ALA A 1132 58.31 -50.42 68.52
N PRO A 1133 59.33 -49.54 68.59
CA PRO A 1133 59.35 -48.28 67.86
C PRO A 1133 59.12 -48.51 66.36
N GLY A 1134 58.07 -47.91 65.79
CA GLY A 1134 57.73 -48.03 64.36
C GLY A 1134 56.84 -49.23 63.98
N SER A 1135 56.40 -50.07 64.93
CA SER A 1135 55.48 -51.17 64.64
C SER A 1135 54.01 -50.75 64.77
N ALA A 1136 53.22 -50.95 63.70
CA ALA A 1136 51.78 -50.71 63.73
C ALA A 1136 51.02 -51.97 64.19
N LEU A 1137 49.93 -51.77 64.93
CA LEU A 1137 49.03 -52.83 65.37
C LEU A 1137 47.66 -52.66 64.71
N ARG A 1138 47.01 -53.78 64.37
CA ARG A 1138 45.61 -53.80 63.95
C ARG A 1138 44.89 -54.96 64.62
N VAL A 1139 43.58 -54.84 64.74
CA VAL A 1139 42.70 -55.94 65.11
C VAL A 1139 41.90 -56.38 63.90
N ARG A 1140 41.91 -57.68 63.63
CA ARG A 1140 41.04 -58.33 62.65
C ARG A 1140 39.95 -59.07 63.41
N VAL A 1141 38.71 -58.69 63.17
CA VAL A 1141 37.54 -59.30 63.81
C VAL A 1141 36.79 -60.09 62.76
N ARG A 1142 36.54 -61.37 63.01
CA ARG A 1142 35.80 -62.24 62.09
C ARG A 1142 34.70 -63.00 62.80
N GLU A 1143 33.57 -63.17 62.14
CA GLU A 1143 32.45 -64.01 62.56
C GLU A 1143 32.39 -65.24 61.68
N VAL A 1144 32.30 -66.41 62.32
CA VAL A 1144 32.31 -67.72 61.69
C VAL A 1144 31.04 -68.47 62.04
N GLU A 1145 30.32 -68.89 61.00
CA GLU A 1145 29.20 -69.82 61.09
C GLU A 1145 29.70 -71.25 61.32
N ARG A 1146 29.08 -71.97 62.27
CA ARG A 1146 29.50 -73.32 62.69
C ARG A 1146 28.56 -74.40 62.18
N ILE A 1147 28.60 -74.66 60.87
CA ILE A 1147 27.79 -75.71 60.21
C ILE A 1147 28.56 -77.02 60.27
N ASN A 1148 28.03 -78.04 60.97
CA ASN A 1148 28.64 -79.37 61.11
C ASN A 1148 30.15 -79.32 61.46
N PRO A 1149 30.55 -78.87 62.66
CA PRO A 1149 31.96 -78.78 63.01
C PRO A 1149 32.63 -80.17 62.89
N PRO A 1150 33.77 -80.32 62.20
CA PRO A 1150 34.50 -81.59 62.19
C PRO A 1150 34.87 -81.97 63.63
N ALA A 1151 34.92 -83.27 63.95
CA ALA A 1151 35.17 -83.79 65.30
C ALA A 1151 36.61 -83.56 65.84
N GLY A 1152 37.33 -82.56 65.31
CA GLY A 1152 38.67 -82.12 65.72
C GLY A 1152 38.68 -80.63 66.08
N ALA A 1153 39.71 -80.19 66.80
CA ALA A 1153 39.87 -78.84 67.33
C ALA A 1153 39.50 -77.75 66.31
N ALA A 1154 38.78 -76.71 66.76
CA ALA A 1154 38.43 -75.55 65.93
C ALA A 1154 39.68 -75.03 65.19
N ALA A 1155 39.52 -74.68 63.91
CA ALA A 1155 40.64 -74.16 63.13
C ALA A 1155 41.25 -72.95 63.85
N GLN A 1156 42.56 -73.01 64.07
CA GLN A 1156 43.26 -71.97 64.81
C GLN A 1156 43.28 -70.68 63.98
N PRO A 1157 42.71 -69.56 64.48
CA PRO A 1157 42.74 -68.31 63.73
C PRO A 1157 44.17 -67.83 63.49
N GLY A 1158 44.40 -67.19 62.35
CA GLY A 1158 45.73 -66.79 61.87
C GLY A 1158 46.59 -67.93 61.28
N THR A 1159 45.99 -69.08 60.96
CA THR A 1159 46.64 -70.19 60.22
C THR A 1159 45.91 -70.50 58.91
N GLU A 1160 46.51 -71.25 57.99
CA GLU A 1160 45.86 -71.67 56.73
C GLU A 1160 44.53 -72.42 56.97
N ALA A 1161 44.39 -73.12 58.11
CA ALA A 1161 43.16 -73.82 58.46
C ALA A 1161 41.95 -72.88 58.58
N GLU A 1162 42.21 -71.60 58.88
CA GLU A 1162 41.18 -70.57 59.05
C GLU A 1162 40.39 -70.30 57.75
N LEU A 1163 40.99 -70.57 56.58
CA LEU A 1163 40.37 -70.36 55.26
C LEU A 1163 39.30 -71.40 54.93
N THR A 1164 39.23 -72.50 55.69
CA THR A 1164 38.23 -73.56 55.51
C THR A 1164 36.92 -73.29 56.24
N GLU A 1165 36.88 -72.25 57.07
CA GLU A 1165 35.71 -71.90 57.87
C GLU A 1165 34.73 -70.98 57.11
N ARG A 1166 33.42 -71.13 57.36
CA ARG A 1166 32.39 -70.28 56.76
C ARG A 1166 32.33 -68.94 57.47
N MET A 1167 33.12 -67.99 57.00
CA MET A 1167 33.15 -66.62 57.49
C MET A 1167 31.95 -65.83 56.93
N VAL A 1168 31.19 -65.16 57.79
CA VAL A 1168 30.01 -64.34 57.42
C VAL A 1168 30.21 -62.85 57.67
N PHE A 1169 31.15 -62.49 58.53
CA PHE A 1169 31.58 -61.12 58.73
C PHE A 1169 33.09 -61.07 58.97
N MET A 1170 33.75 -60.06 58.42
CA MET A 1170 35.11 -59.70 58.77
C MET A 1170 35.29 -58.20 58.63
N ASP A 1171 36.04 -57.63 59.57
CA ASP A 1171 36.48 -56.24 59.52
C ASP A 1171 37.88 -56.10 60.12
N ILE A 1172 38.57 -55.03 59.73
CA ILE A 1172 39.94 -54.75 60.16
C ILE A 1172 39.98 -53.32 60.69
N VAL A 1173 40.40 -53.17 61.95
CA VAL A 1173 40.53 -51.87 62.61
C VAL A 1173 41.98 -51.64 62.97
N GLN A 1174 42.60 -50.61 62.37
CA GLN A 1174 43.94 -50.18 62.75
C GLN A 1174 43.89 -49.51 64.13
N LEU A 1175 44.81 -49.87 65.01
CA LEU A 1175 44.95 -49.22 66.30
C LEU A 1175 45.85 -47.98 66.14
N PRO A 1176 45.55 -46.88 66.84
CA PRO A 1176 46.33 -45.65 66.72
C PRO A 1176 47.80 -45.91 67.13
N LEU A 1177 48.73 -45.49 66.27
CA LEU A 1177 50.15 -45.40 66.59
C LEU A 1177 50.31 -44.39 67.75
N LYS A 1178 50.98 -44.79 68.84
CA LYS A 1178 51.39 -43.85 69.88
C LYS A 1178 52.71 -43.18 69.54
#